data_AF-A0A839AAD7-F1
#
_entry.id   AF-A0A839AAD7-F1
#
_cell.length_a   1.000
_cell.length_b   1.000
_cell.length_c   1.000
_cell.angle_alpha   90.00
_cell.angle_beta   90.00
_cell.angle_gamma   90.00
#
_symmetry.space_group_name_H-M   'P 1'
#
loop_
_entity.id
_entity.type
_entity.pdbx_description
1 polymer ?
#
loop_
_entity_poly.entity_id
_entity_poly.type
_entity_poly.pdbx_seq_one_letter_code
_entity_poly.pdbx_strand_id
1 'polypeptide(L)'
;MRFHILRSFFDETENDGHFKKPYAFVEHNENDKEEVVRRWDLKEVTPIPYFVEEALRRNRGSHHRLYDTLDAWADLASGGQNARVTLALNEATKPFLSEDTFGQERLLWALRDENGKAAEALTTVEKREQTASIDWLPFFAKNGLLDQAYSPAELQVLSAQRERDAKKALEPRYLGSVTNGNGISLLKPVSANLLRWMQWHLDTVELVDWVLKNGAVPHPEFSREYGRPQGGATRVSLSDDQKRLWDILTSDAYAQSQLPASYWFDLRESLDFQNPFDALEFLTHVAPKLAIKPSIYREFEGHSETYFGKFEFELKLHNHEMDYQVAQIISTPALQKGLEGLCEPLSQLVKSGLDWLSLVEKVSDEQDLSGYSIPSISPHTQNEFVRDFGQLVFLLRTAFERRLASDAEGANTIAGYWAQQSYPLFKRLFLYAANKCGSTQDRSALELLLTDGAQWLWALDTTREVNVYLRERVRHWKTSQVSRLCRAILKGPVRERYRDMPNGDWREFRDRIITKYLSKLEQGGVTLPQTVASRFSALKERFPYSPPEDQSDEFVIYSGPARDVEWDEGIEPAALPEFVQMTAGERVDKWSPDQSRMLQRLAISNPRAVLETLEEGLEKKLEDEDFWSEGISGLARAIENAGTPPTEAASDD
;
A
#
# COMPACT_ATOMS: atom_id res chain seq x y z
N MET A 1 27.08 -30.81 20.78
CA MET A 1 26.77 -32.25 20.80
C MET A 1 25.37 -32.57 20.26
N ARG A 2 24.30 -32.05 20.88
CA ARG A 2 22.89 -32.32 20.50
C ARG A 2 22.52 -31.89 19.06
N PHE A 3 22.95 -30.71 18.62
CA PHE A 3 22.75 -30.18 17.25
C PHE A 3 23.22 -31.14 16.17
N HIS A 4 24.43 -31.69 16.29
CA HIS A 4 24.95 -32.64 15.30
C HIS A 4 24.12 -33.91 15.26
N ILE A 5 23.74 -34.48 16.41
CA ILE A 5 22.95 -35.73 16.43
C ILE A 5 21.56 -35.50 15.81
N LEU A 6 20.86 -34.43 16.21
CA LEU A 6 19.49 -34.18 15.74
C LEU A 6 19.45 -33.73 14.29
N ARG A 7 20.33 -32.81 13.87
CA ARG A 7 20.43 -32.38 12.46
C ARG A 7 20.73 -33.57 11.55
N SER A 8 21.69 -34.39 11.94
CA SER A 8 22.05 -35.61 11.21
C SER A 8 20.95 -36.66 11.17
N PHE A 9 20.21 -36.83 12.27
CA PHE A 9 19.07 -37.73 12.31
C PHE A 9 17.94 -37.23 11.40
N PHE A 10 17.61 -35.93 11.44
CA PHE A 10 16.55 -35.34 10.62
C PHE A 10 16.91 -35.31 9.11
N ASP A 11 18.14 -34.89 8.76
CA ASP A 11 18.64 -34.84 7.37
C ASP A 11 18.66 -36.24 6.70
N GLU A 12 18.79 -37.32 7.50
CA GLU A 12 18.85 -38.70 7.00
C GLU A 12 17.53 -39.47 7.11
N THR A 13 16.58 -39.07 7.98
CA THR A 13 15.22 -39.65 8.01
C THR A 13 14.40 -39.35 6.76
N GLU A 14 14.74 -38.32 5.97
CA GLU A 14 14.15 -38.08 4.65
C GLU A 14 14.67 -39.04 3.56
N ASN A 15 15.70 -39.85 3.83
CA ASN A 15 16.37 -40.75 2.87
C ASN A 15 16.39 -42.21 3.38
N ASP A 16 15.23 -42.88 3.42
CA ASP A 16 15.08 -44.35 3.61
C ASP A 16 15.75 -44.97 4.86
N GLY A 17 16.14 -44.18 5.85
CA GLY A 17 16.56 -44.68 7.18
C GLY A 17 17.95 -45.35 7.25
N HIS A 18 18.80 -45.17 6.23
CA HIS A 18 20.18 -45.68 6.23
C HIS A 18 21.19 -44.54 6.41
N PHE A 19 21.96 -44.58 7.51
CA PHE A 19 23.05 -43.64 7.78
C PHE A 19 24.12 -43.70 6.68
N LYS A 20 24.43 -42.57 6.00
CA LYS A 20 25.43 -42.53 4.91
C LYS A 20 26.88 -42.49 5.44
N LYS A 21 27.08 -41.92 6.64
CA LYS A 21 28.37 -41.85 7.35
C LYS A 21 28.18 -42.17 8.84
N PRO A 22 29.09 -42.92 9.48
CA PRO A 22 29.06 -43.12 10.92
C PRO A 22 29.33 -41.81 11.69
N TYR A 23 28.78 -41.70 12.90
CA TYR A 23 28.97 -40.57 13.81
C TYR A 23 29.88 -40.97 14.97
N ALA A 24 30.74 -40.05 15.43
CA ALA A 24 31.59 -40.28 16.60
C ALA A 24 31.68 -39.05 17.50
N PHE A 25 31.54 -39.23 18.82
CA PHE A 25 31.89 -38.19 19.79
C PHE A 25 33.40 -38.06 19.89
N VAL A 26 33.91 -36.84 19.71
CA VAL A 26 35.35 -36.59 19.66
C VAL A 26 35.74 -35.51 20.65
N GLU A 27 36.76 -35.77 21.46
CA GLU A 27 37.26 -34.79 22.43
C GLU A 27 38.12 -33.72 21.76
N HIS A 28 37.94 -32.47 22.16
CA HIS A 28 38.81 -31.35 21.78
C HIS A 28 39.14 -30.46 22.98
N ASN A 29 40.25 -29.73 22.92
CA ASN A 29 40.63 -28.66 23.83
C ASN A 29 40.37 -27.29 23.18
N GLU A 30 40.84 -26.19 23.78
CA GLU A 30 40.64 -24.83 23.23
C GLU A 30 41.35 -24.62 21.89
N ASN A 31 42.38 -25.41 21.57
CA ASN A 31 43.33 -25.14 20.50
C ASN A 31 43.29 -26.14 19.33
N ASP A 32 42.59 -27.28 19.46
CA ASP A 32 42.68 -28.38 18.47
C ASP A 32 41.34 -28.79 17.82
N LYS A 33 40.26 -28.04 18.08
CA LYS A 33 38.91 -28.35 17.58
C LYS A 33 38.87 -28.56 16.06
N GLU A 34 39.49 -27.66 15.29
CA GLU A 34 39.48 -27.72 13.82
C GLU A 34 40.27 -28.90 13.28
N GLU A 35 41.42 -29.20 13.88
CA GLU A 35 42.27 -30.33 13.51
C GLU A 35 41.56 -31.67 13.80
N VAL A 36 40.93 -31.78 14.97
CA VAL A 36 40.15 -32.96 15.35
C VAL A 36 38.99 -33.16 14.38
N VAL A 37 38.20 -32.12 14.08
CA VAL A 37 37.07 -32.22 13.15
C VAL A 37 37.55 -32.68 11.76
N ARG A 38 38.59 -32.04 11.20
CA ARG A 38 39.15 -32.41 9.89
C ARG A 38 39.66 -33.85 9.86
N ARG A 39 40.32 -34.32 10.92
CA ARG A 39 40.88 -35.67 11.00
C ARG A 39 39.81 -36.77 10.96
N TRP A 40 38.64 -36.51 11.52
CA TRP A 40 37.53 -37.46 11.55
C TRP A 40 36.69 -37.40 10.26
N ASP A 41 36.52 -36.21 9.68
CA ASP A 41 35.87 -36.04 8.38
C ASP A 41 36.63 -36.78 7.26
N LEU A 42 37.97 -36.74 7.29
CA LEU A 42 38.84 -37.53 6.39
C LEU A 42 38.67 -39.05 6.53
N LYS A 43 38.11 -39.54 7.64
CA LYS A 43 37.80 -40.96 7.87
C LYS A 43 36.38 -41.32 7.45
N GLU A 44 35.70 -40.42 6.74
CA GLU A 44 34.28 -40.53 6.40
C GLU A 44 33.36 -40.68 7.63
N VAL A 45 33.81 -40.21 8.80
CA VAL A 45 33.03 -40.19 10.05
C VAL A 45 32.65 -38.76 10.35
N THR A 46 31.36 -38.47 10.61
CA THR A 46 30.93 -37.14 11.02
C THR A 46 31.26 -36.93 12.50
N PRO A 47 32.23 -36.05 12.87
CA PRO A 47 32.63 -35.87 14.26
C PRO A 47 31.65 -34.98 15.02
N ILE A 48 31.36 -35.35 16.27
CA ILE A 48 30.59 -34.55 17.22
C ILE A 48 31.54 -34.08 18.33
N PRO A 49 32.17 -32.90 18.17
CA PRO A 49 33.16 -32.42 19.11
C PRO A 49 32.56 -32.06 20.47
N TYR A 50 33.24 -32.43 21.55
CA TYR A 50 32.96 -31.96 22.91
C TYR A 50 34.25 -31.56 23.62
N PHE A 51 34.15 -30.54 24.47
CA PHE A 51 35.30 -29.95 25.13
C PHE A 51 35.78 -30.79 26.31
N VAL A 52 37.09 -30.97 26.42
CA VAL A 52 37.78 -31.56 27.57
C VAL A 52 38.96 -30.67 27.93
N GLU A 53 39.08 -30.30 29.22
CA GLU A 53 40.21 -29.50 29.70
C GLU A 53 41.53 -30.27 29.51
N GLU A 54 42.58 -29.56 29.09
CA GLU A 54 43.88 -30.16 28.76
C GLU A 54 44.47 -30.96 29.94
N ALA A 55 44.25 -30.48 31.16
CA ALA A 55 44.67 -31.14 32.39
C ALA A 55 44.02 -32.53 32.58
N LEU A 56 42.83 -32.73 32.03
CA LEU A 56 42.01 -33.93 32.20
C LEU A 56 42.20 -34.96 31.07
N ARG A 57 42.73 -34.57 29.90
CA ARG A 57 43.00 -35.47 28.76
C ARG A 57 44.01 -36.59 29.04
N ARG A 58 44.95 -36.36 29.97
CA ARG A 58 45.97 -37.35 30.35
C ARG A 58 45.39 -38.53 31.14
N ASN A 59 44.24 -38.35 31.77
CA ASN A 59 43.46 -39.42 32.37
C ASN A 59 42.49 -39.96 31.32
N ARG A 60 42.81 -41.11 30.72
CA ARG A 60 41.87 -41.88 29.87
C ARG A 60 40.60 -42.15 30.69
N GLY A 61 39.54 -41.39 30.43
CA GLY A 61 38.26 -41.53 31.12
C GLY A 61 37.63 -40.25 31.68
N SER A 62 38.24 -39.07 31.53
CA SER A 62 37.64 -37.81 32.02
C SER A 62 36.55 -37.23 31.10
N HIS A 63 35.74 -38.09 30.48
CA HIS A 63 34.57 -37.70 29.68
C HIS A 63 33.41 -37.20 30.55
N HIS A 64 33.69 -36.66 31.74
CA HIS A 64 32.70 -36.19 32.71
C HIS A 64 31.70 -35.23 32.04
N ARG A 65 32.15 -34.24 31.26
CA ARG A 65 31.22 -33.34 30.55
C ARG A 65 30.29 -34.06 29.57
N LEU A 66 30.74 -35.14 28.93
CA LEU A 66 29.91 -35.99 28.09
C LEU A 66 28.90 -36.77 28.95
N TYR A 67 29.34 -37.39 30.04
CA TYR A 67 28.46 -38.11 30.97
C TYR A 67 27.45 -37.19 31.64
N ASP A 68 27.88 -36.05 32.20
CA ASP A 68 27.05 -35.01 32.78
C ASP A 68 26.01 -34.50 31.77
N THR A 69 26.40 -34.37 30.49
CA THR A 69 25.48 -34.00 29.42
C THR A 69 24.46 -35.11 29.14
N LEU A 70 24.89 -36.38 29.11
CA LEU A 70 24.02 -37.53 28.91
C LEU A 70 23.07 -37.75 30.09
N ASP A 71 23.54 -37.56 31.31
CA ASP A 71 22.74 -37.64 32.54
C ASP A 71 21.70 -36.51 32.57
N ALA A 72 22.11 -35.27 32.27
CA ALA A 72 21.16 -34.16 32.12
C ALA A 72 20.13 -34.41 31.00
N TRP A 73 20.50 -35.10 29.93
CA TRP A 73 19.56 -35.50 28.86
C TRP A 73 18.64 -36.63 29.30
N ALA A 74 19.14 -37.60 30.05
CA ALA A 74 18.36 -38.69 30.61
C ALA A 74 17.36 -38.16 31.65
N ASP A 75 17.75 -37.18 32.47
CA ASP A 75 16.88 -36.48 33.41
C ASP A 75 15.80 -35.67 32.68
N LEU A 76 16.17 -34.94 31.62
CA LEU A 76 15.20 -34.21 30.80
C LEU A 76 14.24 -35.15 30.05
N ALA A 77 14.71 -36.30 29.57
CA ALA A 77 13.90 -37.29 28.88
C ALA A 77 12.99 -38.06 29.85
N SER A 78 13.47 -38.40 31.04
CA SER A 78 12.72 -39.11 32.08
C SER A 78 11.61 -38.25 32.67
N GLY A 79 11.78 -36.93 32.72
CA GLY A 79 10.72 -35.97 33.08
C GLY A 79 9.58 -35.87 32.04
N GLY A 80 9.72 -36.54 30.89
CA GLY A 80 8.68 -36.71 29.88
C GLY A 80 8.05 -35.39 29.42
N GLN A 81 6.73 -35.36 29.37
CA GLN A 81 5.97 -34.22 28.85
C GLN A 81 6.11 -32.95 29.71
N ASN A 82 6.22 -33.10 31.03
CA ASN A 82 6.30 -31.97 31.94
C ASN A 82 7.65 -31.26 31.84
N ALA A 83 8.74 -32.02 31.64
CA ALA A 83 10.06 -31.44 31.39
C ALA A 83 10.09 -30.60 30.10
N ARG A 84 9.40 -31.04 29.04
CA ARG A 84 9.24 -30.25 27.80
C ARG A 84 8.50 -28.94 28.04
N VAL A 85 7.40 -28.97 28.81
CA VAL A 85 6.62 -27.77 29.16
C VAL A 85 7.47 -26.77 29.96
N THR A 86 8.13 -27.23 31.02
CA THR A 86 9.00 -26.37 31.84
C THR A 86 10.15 -25.78 31.02
N LEU A 87 10.75 -26.60 30.15
CA LEU A 87 11.81 -26.14 29.26
C LEU A 87 11.31 -25.07 28.28
N ALA A 88 10.14 -25.27 27.67
CA ALA A 88 9.56 -24.32 26.73
C ALA A 88 9.31 -22.95 27.40
N LEU A 89 8.69 -22.93 28.58
CA LEU A 89 8.43 -21.67 29.31
C LEU A 89 9.73 -20.96 29.72
N ASN A 90 10.73 -21.70 30.21
CA ASN A 90 11.99 -21.12 30.67
C ASN A 90 12.83 -20.52 29.53
N GLU A 91 12.82 -21.13 28.34
CA GLU A 91 13.58 -20.62 27.19
C GLU A 91 12.80 -19.56 26.42
N ALA A 92 11.47 -19.70 26.29
CA ALA A 92 10.63 -18.76 25.55
C ALA A 92 10.54 -17.38 26.22
N THR A 93 10.56 -17.32 27.56
CA THR A 93 10.50 -16.04 28.31
C THR A 93 11.78 -15.21 28.23
N LYS A 94 12.87 -15.79 27.73
CA LYS A 94 14.11 -15.05 27.52
C LYS A 94 13.99 -14.17 26.26
N PRO A 95 14.62 -12.99 26.24
CA PRO A 95 14.72 -12.18 25.03
C PRO A 95 15.32 -13.00 23.90
N PHE A 96 14.74 -12.89 22.70
CA PHE A 96 15.30 -13.56 21.53
C PHE A 96 16.67 -12.95 21.20
N LEU A 97 17.71 -13.78 21.23
CA LEU A 97 19.06 -13.43 20.82
C LEU A 97 19.45 -14.32 19.66
N SER A 98 19.76 -13.72 18.50
CA SER A 98 20.15 -14.47 17.30
C SER A 98 21.41 -15.33 17.51
N GLU A 99 22.29 -14.90 18.40
CA GLU A 99 23.54 -15.59 18.77
C GLU A 99 23.32 -16.80 19.70
N ASP A 100 22.22 -16.84 20.46
CA ASP A 100 21.91 -17.94 21.38
C ASP A 100 21.31 -19.15 20.65
N THR A 101 22.16 -19.82 19.88
CA THR A 101 21.82 -21.08 19.19
C THR A 101 21.40 -22.18 20.16
N PHE A 102 21.95 -22.20 21.38
CA PHE A 102 21.66 -23.26 22.34
C PHE A 102 20.26 -23.16 22.95
N GLY A 103 19.83 -21.97 23.38
CA GLY A 103 18.48 -21.72 23.88
C GLY A 103 17.41 -21.98 22.81
N GLN A 104 17.66 -21.48 21.59
CA GLN A 104 16.81 -21.70 20.41
C GLN A 104 16.58 -23.19 20.12
N GLU A 105 17.64 -24.01 20.11
CA GLU A 105 17.54 -25.46 19.88
C GLU A 105 16.74 -26.19 20.95
N ARG A 106 16.92 -25.82 22.22
CA ARG A 106 16.18 -26.41 23.35
C ARG A 106 14.70 -26.12 23.23
N LEU A 107 14.34 -24.88 22.90
CA LEU A 107 12.95 -24.48 22.67
C LEU A 107 12.35 -25.22 21.47
N LEU A 108 13.06 -25.30 20.34
CA LEU A 108 12.60 -26.02 19.16
C LEU A 108 12.28 -27.49 19.46
N TRP A 109 13.17 -28.18 20.19
CA TRP A 109 12.92 -29.56 20.60
C TRP A 109 11.71 -29.70 21.52
N ALA A 110 11.54 -28.76 22.46
CA ALA A 110 10.40 -28.78 23.37
C ALA A 110 9.07 -28.64 22.61
N LEU A 111 9.04 -27.76 21.61
CA LEU A 111 7.85 -27.43 20.82
C LEU A 111 7.48 -28.50 19.79
N ARG A 112 8.42 -29.31 19.29
CA ARG A 112 8.16 -30.42 18.34
C ARG A 112 7.51 -31.65 18.98
N ASP A 113 6.71 -31.44 20.03
CA ASP A 113 5.96 -32.50 20.67
C ASP A 113 4.71 -32.88 19.84
N GLU A 114 4.45 -34.17 19.68
CA GLU A 114 3.33 -34.69 18.87
C GLU A 114 1.96 -34.20 19.39
N ASN A 115 1.83 -33.99 20.70
CA ASN A 115 0.60 -33.54 21.33
C ASN A 115 0.49 -32.01 21.45
N GLY A 116 1.55 -31.26 21.10
CA GLY A 116 1.58 -29.80 21.16
C GLY A 116 1.45 -29.18 22.56
N LYS A 117 1.59 -29.95 23.65
CA LYS A 117 1.39 -29.46 25.03
C LYS A 117 2.43 -28.40 25.44
N ALA A 118 3.65 -28.50 24.94
CA ALA A 118 4.68 -27.49 25.19
C ALA A 118 4.32 -26.14 24.53
N ALA A 119 3.73 -26.17 23.33
CA ALA A 119 3.21 -24.98 22.66
C ALA A 119 1.96 -24.45 23.38
N GLU A 120 1.06 -25.33 23.84
CA GLU A 120 -0.12 -24.97 24.64
C GLU A 120 0.26 -24.19 25.91
N ALA A 121 1.35 -24.59 26.57
CA ALA A 121 1.85 -23.91 27.76
C ALA A 121 2.22 -22.44 27.49
N LEU A 122 2.70 -22.10 26.29
CA LEU A 122 2.98 -20.70 25.91
C LEU A 122 1.70 -19.87 25.76
N THR A 123 0.55 -20.51 25.56
CA THR A 123 -0.73 -19.83 25.30
C THR A 123 -1.61 -19.68 26.53
N THR A 124 -1.44 -20.58 27.50
CA THR A 124 -2.24 -20.69 28.73
C THR A 124 -1.69 -19.88 29.90
N VAL A 125 -0.74 -18.99 29.62
CA VAL A 125 -0.16 -18.07 30.60
C VAL A 125 -1.17 -16.99 31.02
N GLU A 126 -0.99 -16.43 32.22
CA GLU A 126 -1.87 -15.38 32.73
C GLU A 126 -1.50 -13.99 32.21
N LYS A 127 -0.20 -13.76 31.95
CA LYS A 127 0.32 -12.46 31.50
C LYS A 127 1.20 -12.60 30.27
N ARG A 128 1.23 -11.56 29.43
CA ARG A 128 2.03 -11.53 28.20
C ARG A 128 3.52 -11.70 28.45
N GLU A 129 4.06 -11.16 29.55
CA GLU A 129 5.49 -11.26 29.87
C GLU A 129 5.93 -12.68 30.22
N GLN A 130 4.98 -13.59 30.44
CA GLN A 130 5.23 -15.00 30.74
C GLN A 130 5.25 -15.88 29.48
N THR A 131 4.95 -15.31 28.30
CA THR A 131 5.05 -16.01 27.02
C THR A 131 6.23 -15.54 26.17
N ALA A 132 6.46 -16.20 25.04
CA ALA A 132 7.51 -15.83 24.10
C ALA A 132 7.26 -14.43 23.50
N SER A 133 8.30 -13.60 23.39
CA SER A 133 8.22 -12.31 22.70
C SER A 133 7.98 -12.50 21.20
N ILE A 134 7.42 -11.48 20.54
CA ILE A 134 7.13 -11.53 19.09
C ILE A 134 8.38 -11.79 18.24
N ASP A 135 9.57 -11.47 18.76
CA ASP A 135 10.87 -11.70 18.11
C ASP A 135 11.15 -13.18 17.82
N TRP A 136 10.47 -14.11 18.50
CA TRP A 136 10.54 -15.53 18.22
C TRP A 136 9.79 -15.95 16.94
N LEU A 137 8.91 -15.09 16.41
CA LEU A 137 8.07 -15.41 15.24
C LEU A 137 8.88 -15.83 14.00
N PRO A 138 9.93 -15.11 13.57
CA PRO A 138 10.74 -15.52 12.43
C PRO A 138 11.44 -16.87 12.68
N PHE A 139 11.84 -17.15 13.92
CA PHE A 139 12.44 -18.43 14.29
C PHE A 139 11.45 -19.59 14.20
N PHE A 140 10.23 -19.43 14.72
CA PHE A 140 9.18 -20.45 14.61
C PHE A 140 8.80 -20.74 13.16
N ALA A 141 8.68 -19.69 12.34
CA ALA A 141 8.41 -19.82 10.92
C ALA A 141 9.52 -20.56 10.17
N LYS A 142 10.78 -20.12 10.33
CA LYS A 142 11.95 -20.72 9.67
C LYS A 142 12.09 -22.22 9.95
N ASN A 143 11.67 -22.67 11.14
CA ASN A 143 11.76 -24.06 11.56
C ASN A 143 10.50 -24.90 11.26
N GLY A 144 9.55 -24.35 10.48
CA GLY A 144 8.33 -25.03 10.06
C GLY A 144 7.37 -25.34 11.19
N LEU A 145 7.41 -24.60 12.31
CA LEU A 145 6.49 -24.81 13.44
C LEU A 145 5.11 -24.19 13.20
N LEU A 146 5.02 -23.18 12.31
CA LEU A 146 3.76 -22.54 11.97
C LEU A 146 3.00 -23.32 10.89
N ASP A 147 3.70 -24.08 10.03
CA ASP A 147 3.09 -24.71 8.85
C ASP A 147 2.84 -26.22 8.99
N GLN A 148 2.75 -26.74 10.22
CA GLN A 148 2.49 -28.16 10.43
C GLN A 148 1.02 -28.46 10.23
N ALA A 149 0.69 -29.08 9.10
CA ALA A 149 -0.64 -29.57 8.79
C ALA A 149 -0.71 -31.10 8.82
N TYR A 150 -1.90 -31.64 9.06
CA TYR A 150 -2.13 -33.07 8.85
C TYR A 150 -2.22 -33.39 7.36
N SER A 151 -1.55 -34.47 6.95
CA SER A 151 -1.70 -35.06 5.63
C SER A 151 -3.05 -35.79 5.50
N PRO A 152 -3.56 -35.99 4.27
CA PRO A 152 -4.79 -36.76 4.06
C PRO A 152 -4.77 -38.16 4.68
N ALA A 153 -3.60 -38.82 4.71
CA ALA A 153 -3.44 -40.15 5.32
C ALA A 153 -3.54 -40.10 6.86
N GLU A 154 -2.92 -39.11 7.50
CA GLU A 154 -3.02 -38.92 8.96
C GLU A 154 -4.46 -38.59 9.39
N LEU A 155 -5.19 -37.80 8.60
CA LEU A 155 -6.61 -37.49 8.87
C LEU A 155 -7.49 -38.74 8.81
N GLN A 156 -7.25 -39.66 7.89
CA GLN A 156 -7.99 -40.93 7.82
C GLN A 156 -7.77 -41.76 9.08
N VAL A 157 -6.53 -41.87 9.56
CA VAL A 157 -6.21 -42.60 10.80
C VAL A 157 -6.88 -41.95 12.01
N LEU A 158 -6.81 -40.62 12.13
CA LEU A 158 -7.47 -39.88 13.21
C LEU A 158 -8.99 -40.06 13.20
N SER A 159 -9.60 -40.07 12.01
CA SER A 159 -11.05 -40.29 11.87
C SER A 159 -11.46 -41.71 12.30
N ALA A 160 -10.63 -42.72 11.99
CA ALA A 160 -10.88 -44.11 12.36
C ALA A 160 -10.73 -44.37 13.87
N GLN A 161 -9.87 -43.62 14.55
CA GLN A 161 -9.65 -43.75 16.00
C GLN A 161 -10.75 -43.07 16.85
N ARG A 162 -11.54 -42.16 16.28
CA ARG A 162 -12.62 -41.42 16.99
C ARG A 162 -14.01 -41.86 16.51
N GLU A 163 -14.43 -43.08 16.85
CA GLU A 163 -15.73 -43.67 16.46
C GLU A 163 -17.00 -42.90 16.89
N ARG A 164 -16.91 -41.85 17.74
CA ARG A 164 -18.10 -41.06 18.17
C ARG A 164 -18.28 -39.70 17.48
N ASP A 165 -17.26 -39.17 16.80
CA ASP A 165 -17.31 -37.86 16.14
C ASP A 165 -17.14 -37.94 14.61
N ALA A 166 -17.22 -39.15 14.04
CA ALA A 166 -17.03 -39.39 12.61
C ALA A 166 -17.90 -38.46 11.72
N LYS A 167 -19.13 -38.13 12.14
CA LYS A 167 -20.00 -37.21 11.39
C LYS A 167 -19.60 -35.73 11.44
N LYS A 168 -18.84 -35.29 12.44
CA LYS A 168 -18.34 -33.91 12.58
C LYS A 168 -16.92 -33.75 12.02
N ALA A 169 -16.12 -34.80 12.07
CA ALA A 169 -14.76 -34.83 11.55
C ALA A 169 -14.68 -35.04 10.02
N LEU A 170 -15.74 -35.60 9.40
CA LEU A 170 -15.82 -35.88 7.96
C LEU A 170 -16.53 -34.80 7.13
N GLU A 171 -16.98 -33.68 7.70
CA GLU A 171 -17.28 -32.53 6.83
C GLU A 171 -15.94 -32.07 6.25
N PRO A 172 -15.76 -32.05 4.90
CA PRO A 172 -14.51 -31.65 4.27
C PRO A 172 -14.32 -30.16 4.52
N ARG A 173 -13.77 -29.88 5.69
CA ARG A 173 -13.43 -28.58 6.16
C ARG A 173 -11.91 -28.61 6.25
N TYR A 174 -11.38 -28.39 5.05
CA TYR A 174 -10.33 -27.41 4.84
C TYR A 174 -8.87 -28.00 4.73
N LEU A 175 -8.06 -27.59 3.70
CA LEU A 175 -6.63 -27.96 3.42
C LEU A 175 -5.65 -26.81 2.91
N GLY A 176 -4.55 -26.50 3.62
CA GLY A 176 -3.35 -25.62 3.44
C GLY A 176 -2.84 -24.78 4.69
N SER A 177 -1.76 -23.98 4.54
CA SER A 177 -0.84 -23.52 5.62
C SER A 177 -1.24 -22.24 6.41
N VAL A 178 -0.65 -22.05 7.60
CA VAL A 178 -0.86 -20.90 8.50
C VAL A 178 -0.44 -19.57 7.90
N THR A 179 0.65 -19.60 7.16
CA THR A 179 1.34 -18.41 6.66
C THR A 179 0.73 -17.92 5.36
N ASN A 180 0.38 -18.82 4.43
CA ASN A 180 0.04 -18.45 3.06
C ASN A 180 -1.45 -18.24 2.74
N GLY A 181 -2.36 -18.28 3.73
CA GLY A 181 -3.74 -17.75 3.65
C GLY A 181 -4.74 -18.42 2.68
N ASN A 182 -4.26 -19.02 1.60
CA ASN A 182 -5.04 -19.71 0.57
C ASN A 182 -5.25 -21.19 0.89
N GLY A 183 -4.64 -21.61 2.00
CA GLY A 183 -4.66 -22.94 2.50
C GLY A 183 -5.62 -23.09 3.66
N ILE A 184 -6.44 -24.12 3.61
CA ILE A 184 -7.51 -24.36 4.55
C ILE A 184 -7.14 -25.49 5.60
N SER A 185 -5.90 -25.92 5.85
CA SER A 185 -5.61 -27.24 6.49
C SER A 185 -5.93 -27.29 7.95
N LEU A 186 -6.39 -28.46 8.38
CA LEU A 186 -6.31 -28.81 9.79
C LEU A 186 -4.85 -28.82 10.23
N LEU A 187 -4.57 -27.93 11.18
CA LEU A 187 -3.25 -27.75 11.74
C LEU A 187 -2.96 -28.82 12.79
N LYS A 188 -1.69 -29.22 12.90
CA LYS A 188 -1.22 -30.01 14.02
C LYS A 188 -1.28 -29.16 15.31
N PRO A 189 -1.42 -29.80 16.49
CA PRO A 189 -1.56 -29.08 17.77
C PRO A 189 -0.49 -28.03 18.03
N VAL A 190 0.76 -28.26 17.59
CA VAL A 190 1.85 -27.29 17.72
C VAL A 190 1.53 -25.99 16.99
N SER A 191 1.21 -26.05 15.69
CA SER A 191 0.90 -24.86 14.88
C SER A 191 -0.38 -24.17 15.34
N ALA A 192 -1.42 -24.93 15.71
CA ALA A 192 -2.66 -24.37 16.26
C ALA A 192 -2.43 -23.62 17.58
N ASN A 193 -1.56 -24.12 18.46
CA ASN A 193 -1.19 -23.42 19.68
C ASN A 193 -0.28 -22.22 19.41
N LEU A 194 0.65 -22.29 18.45
CA LEU A 194 1.44 -21.12 18.07
C LEU A 194 0.60 -20.01 17.43
N LEU A 195 -0.48 -20.34 16.70
CA LEU A 195 -1.48 -19.37 16.26
C LEU A 195 -2.18 -18.66 17.42
N ARG A 196 -2.50 -19.40 18.49
CA ARG A 196 -3.05 -18.83 19.73
C ARG A 196 -2.03 -17.96 20.45
N TRP A 197 -0.76 -18.35 20.41
CA TRP A 197 0.33 -17.53 20.93
C TRP A 197 0.42 -16.19 20.19
N MET A 198 0.27 -16.17 18.87
CA MET A 198 0.25 -14.93 18.08
C MET A 198 -0.86 -13.95 18.52
N GLN A 199 -1.98 -14.45 19.08
CA GLN A 199 -3.05 -13.59 19.59
C GLN A 199 -2.59 -12.67 20.74
N TRP A 200 -1.54 -13.04 21.47
CA TRP A 200 -0.94 -12.20 22.52
C TRP A 200 -0.17 -10.98 21.98
N HIS A 201 0.05 -10.92 20.66
CA HIS A 201 0.84 -9.89 20.00
C HIS A 201 0.05 -9.13 18.92
N LEU A 202 -1.28 -9.15 18.98
CA LEU A 202 -2.14 -8.40 18.05
C LEU A 202 -1.90 -6.88 18.08
N ASP A 203 -1.33 -6.36 19.16
CA ASP A 203 -0.99 -4.94 19.31
C ASP A 203 0.31 -4.55 18.59
N THR A 204 1.13 -5.53 18.20
CA THR A 204 2.45 -5.29 17.62
C THR A 204 2.40 -5.09 16.12
N VAL A 205 3.29 -4.24 15.60
CA VAL A 205 3.39 -3.96 14.17
C VAL A 205 4.13 -5.10 13.46
N GLU A 206 5.04 -5.76 14.16
CA GLU A 206 5.83 -6.89 13.70
C GLU A 206 4.94 -8.08 13.30
N LEU A 207 3.86 -8.33 14.05
CA LEU A 207 2.91 -9.37 13.71
C LEU A 207 2.11 -9.00 12.45
N VAL A 208 1.68 -7.75 12.32
CA VAL A 208 0.98 -7.27 11.12
C VAL A 208 1.89 -7.38 9.91
N ASP A 209 3.12 -6.86 9.98
CA ASP A 209 4.08 -6.91 8.89
C ASP A 209 4.39 -8.36 8.49
N TRP A 210 4.45 -9.28 9.46
CA TRP A 210 4.58 -10.71 9.18
C TRP A 210 3.38 -11.25 8.39
N VAL A 211 2.15 -10.96 8.81
CA VAL A 211 0.94 -11.39 8.10
C VAL A 211 0.91 -10.81 6.68
N LEU A 212 1.23 -9.53 6.51
CA LEU A 212 1.31 -8.87 5.20
C LEU A 212 2.36 -9.51 4.29
N LYS A 213 3.55 -9.83 4.81
CA LYS A 213 4.63 -10.50 4.05
C LYS A 213 4.26 -11.91 3.59
N ASN A 214 3.39 -12.60 4.33
CA ASN A 214 2.97 -13.96 3.99
C ASN A 214 1.62 -14.01 3.23
N GLY A 215 1.21 -12.90 2.59
CA GLY A 215 0.04 -12.88 1.69
C GLY A 215 -1.19 -12.17 2.24
N ALA A 216 -1.07 -11.49 3.39
CA ALA A 216 -2.07 -10.62 4.01
C ALA A 216 -3.39 -11.30 4.44
N VAL A 217 -3.63 -12.55 4.06
CA VAL A 217 -4.78 -13.35 4.50
C VAL A 217 -4.29 -14.36 5.54
N PRO A 218 -4.62 -14.20 6.82
CA PRO A 218 -4.27 -15.19 7.84
C PRO A 218 -5.12 -16.46 7.68
N HIS A 219 -4.61 -17.57 8.20
CA HIS A 219 -5.32 -18.83 8.18
C HIS A 219 -6.70 -18.76 8.89
N PRO A 220 -7.73 -19.47 8.42
CA PRO A 220 -9.07 -19.43 9.01
C PRO A 220 -9.11 -19.75 10.52
N GLU A 221 -8.22 -20.61 11.02
CA GLU A 221 -8.10 -20.85 12.46
C GLU A 221 -7.60 -19.61 13.23
N PHE A 222 -6.69 -18.81 12.67
CA PHE A 222 -6.28 -17.54 13.27
C PHE A 222 -7.47 -16.58 13.31
N SER A 223 -8.21 -16.44 12.20
CA SER A 223 -9.41 -15.60 12.14
C SER A 223 -10.48 -16.06 13.14
N ARG A 224 -10.64 -17.37 13.33
CA ARG A 224 -11.57 -17.95 14.33
C ARG A 224 -11.14 -17.65 15.75
N GLU A 225 -9.86 -17.85 16.09
CA GLU A 225 -9.33 -17.56 17.43
C GLU A 225 -9.37 -16.05 17.71
N TYR A 226 -9.10 -15.21 16.72
CA TYR A 226 -9.33 -13.77 16.81
C TYR A 226 -10.80 -13.49 17.10
N GLY A 227 -11.75 -14.04 16.32
CA GLY A 227 -13.20 -13.84 16.46
C GLY A 227 -13.82 -14.37 17.76
N ARG A 228 -13.28 -15.46 18.31
CA ARG A 228 -13.77 -16.16 19.50
C ARG A 228 -12.59 -16.62 20.34
N PRO A 229 -11.96 -15.73 21.12
CA PRO A 229 -10.75 -16.06 21.86
C PRO A 229 -11.07 -17.12 22.92
N GLN A 230 -10.32 -18.23 22.91
CA GLN A 230 -10.45 -19.31 23.92
C GLN A 230 -9.62 -19.05 25.20
N GLY A 231 -9.18 -17.81 25.42
CA GLY A 231 -8.42 -17.36 26.58
C GLY A 231 -8.71 -15.88 26.89
N GLY A 232 -8.60 -15.49 28.16
CA GLY A 232 -9.01 -14.17 28.64
C GLY A 232 -8.05 -13.06 28.21
N ALA A 233 -8.62 -12.03 27.54
CA ALA A 233 -8.12 -10.66 27.45
C ALA A 233 -7.28 -10.18 26.24
N THR A 234 -7.18 -10.89 25.11
CA THR A 234 -6.38 -10.40 23.95
C THR A 234 -7.02 -9.25 23.15
N ARG A 235 -8.35 -9.17 23.04
CA ARG A 235 -9.02 -8.06 22.31
C ARG A 235 -9.20 -6.77 23.12
N VAL A 236 -9.19 -6.86 24.45
CA VAL A 236 -9.57 -5.74 25.32
C VAL A 236 -8.49 -4.64 25.31
N SER A 237 -7.25 -4.98 25.00
CA SER A 237 -6.11 -4.06 24.96
C SER A 237 -5.89 -3.33 23.63
N LEU A 238 -6.61 -3.69 22.55
CA LEU A 238 -6.41 -3.08 21.24
C LEU A 238 -7.09 -1.72 21.13
N SER A 239 -6.43 -0.77 20.47
CA SER A 239 -7.07 0.46 20.00
C SER A 239 -8.13 0.15 18.94
N ASP A 240 -9.03 1.10 18.68
CA ASP A 240 -10.10 0.89 17.69
C ASP A 240 -9.54 0.77 16.26
N ASP A 241 -8.43 1.44 15.94
CA ASP A 241 -7.72 1.29 14.67
C ASP A 241 -7.10 -0.10 14.51
N GLN A 242 -6.47 -0.61 15.57
CA GLN A 242 -5.90 -1.96 15.59
C GLN A 242 -6.99 -3.02 15.39
N LYS A 243 -8.13 -2.88 16.09
CA LYS A 243 -9.28 -3.78 15.90
C LYS A 243 -9.79 -3.73 14.46
N ARG A 244 -9.96 -2.53 13.89
CA ARG A 244 -10.40 -2.37 12.49
C ARG A 244 -9.45 -3.03 11.51
N LEU A 245 -8.13 -2.87 11.69
CA LEU A 245 -7.16 -3.55 10.83
C LEU A 245 -7.29 -5.07 10.91
N TRP A 246 -7.37 -5.63 12.11
CA TRP A 246 -7.52 -7.07 12.29
C TRP A 246 -8.88 -7.60 11.82
N ASP A 247 -9.96 -6.83 12.00
CA ASP A 247 -11.28 -7.14 11.46
C ASP A 247 -11.23 -7.22 9.92
N ILE A 248 -10.48 -6.33 9.26
CA ILE A 248 -10.24 -6.39 7.81
C ILE A 248 -9.45 -7.66 7.47
N LEU A 249 -8.25 -7.82 8.03
CA LEU A 249 -7.33 -8.93 7.70
C LEU A 249 -7.97 -10.31 7.93
N THR A 250 -8.81 -10.45 8.95
CA THR A 250 -9.46 -11.72 9.29
C THR A 250 -10.84 -11.92 8.64
N SER A 251 -11.32 -10.97 7.84
CA SER A 251 -12.63 -11.06 7.19
C SER A 251 -12.61 -11.92 5.93
N ASP A 252 -13.70 -12.68 5.72
CA ASP A 252 -13.91 -13.44 4.49
C ASP A 252 -14.01 -12.53 3.26
N ALA A 253 -14.55 -11.31 3.41
CA ALA A 253 -14.66 -10.35 2.33
C ALA A 253 -13.28 -9.87 1.84
N TYR A 254 -12.36 -9.58 2.78
CA TYR A 254 -10.98 -9.25 2.44
C TYR A 254 -10.28 -10.46 1.81
N ALA A 255 -10.39 -11.64 2.42
CA ALA A 255 -9.78 -12.87 1.89
C ALA A 255 -10.24 -13.18 0.45
N GLN A 256 -11.54 -13.08 0.18
CA GLN A 256 -12.09 -13.24 -1.17
C GLN A 256 -11.54 -12.21 -2.14
N SER A 257 -11.40 -10.96 -1.71
CA SER A 257 -10.79 -9.92 -2.54
C SER A 257 -9.33 -10.22 -2.87
N GLN A 258 -8.59 -10.99 -2.06
CA GLN A 258 -7.19 -11.29 -2.34
C GLN A 258 -6.99 -12.48 -3.29
N LEU A 259 -8.03 -13.29 -3.55
CA LEU A 259 -7.92 -14.47 -4.40
C LEU A 259 -7.31 -14.15 -5.78
N PRO A 260 -6.45 -15.03 -6.32
CA PRO A 260 -5.86 -14.80 -7.63
C PRO A 260 -6.95 -14.74 -8.71
N ALA A 261 -6.71 -13.95 -9.74
CA ALA A 261 -7.53 -13.98 -10.95
C ALA A 261 -7.53 -15.40 -11.54
N SER A 262 -8.69 -15.86 -12.04
CA SER A 262 -8.77 -17.04 -12.89
C SER A 262 -7.84 -16.90 -14.10
N TYR A 263 -6.93 -17.85 -14.29
CA TYR A 263 -6.02 -17.94 -15.45
C TYR A 263 -6.78 -17.97 -16.80
N TRP A 264 -8.07 -18.35 -16.77
CA TRP A 264 -8.89 -18.47 -17.98
C TRP A 264 -9.33 -17.12 -18.56
N PHE A 265 -9.30 -16.04 -17.77
CA PHE A 265 -9.75 -14.75 -18.24
C PHE A 265 -8.81 -14.15 -19.30
N ASP A 266 -7.49 -14.30 -19.09
CA ASP A 266 -6.45 -13.83 -20.01
C ASP A 266 -6.46 -14.54 -21.37
N LEU A 267 -7.20 -15.65 -21.50
CA LEU A 267 -7.30 -16.47 -22.70
C LEU A 267 -8.51 -16.13 -23.57
N ARG A 268 -9.35 -15.18 -23.17
CA ARG A 268 -10.55 -14.80 -23.93
C ARG A 268 -10.23 -13.69 -24.93
N GLU A 269 -10.09 -14.05 -26.20
CA GLU A 269 -9.89 -13.12 -27.31
C GLU A 269 -11.10 -12.21 -27.59
N SER A 270 -12.30 -12.56 -27.09
CA SER A 270 -13.51 -11.75 -27.23
C SER A 270 -14.38 -11.79 -25.98
N LEU A 271 -14.40 -10.70 -25.21
CA LEU A 271 -15.38 -10.50 -24.14
C LEU A 271 -16.69 -9.95 -24.74
N ASP A 272 -17.81 -10.63 -24.47
CA ASP A 272 -19.15 -10.12 -24.80
C ASP A 272 -19.93 -9.91 -23.50
N PHE A 273 -20.03 -8.66 -23.04
CA PHE A 273 -20.71 -8.36 -21.78
C PHE A 273 -22.24 -8.51 -21.85
N GLN A 274 -22.80 -8.84 -23.02
CA GLN A 274 -24.20 -9.29 -23.13
C GLN A 274 -24.38 -10.71 -22.59
N ASN A 275 -23.32 -11.52 -22.58
CA ASN A 275 -23.31 -12.82 -21.93
C ASN A 275 -23.20 -12.62 -20.41
N PRO A 276 -24.20 -13.06 -19.62
CA PRO A 276 -24.17 -12.89 -18.17
C PRO A 276 -22.96 -13.54 -17.49
N PHE A 277 -22.44 -14.65 -18.04
CA PHE A 277 -21.26 -15.31 -17.48
C PHE A 277 -20.00 -14.47 -17.67
N ASP A 278 -19.79 -13.92 -18.87
CA ASP A 278 -18.62 -13.10 -19.18
C ASP A 278 -18.65 -11.78 -18.41
N ALA A 279 -19.84 -11.19 -18.25
CA ALA A 279 -20.07 -10.03 -17.41
C ALA A 279 -19.73 -10.29 -15.93
N LEU A 280 -20.25 -11.38 -15.34
CA LEU A 280 -19.99 -11.73 -13.94
C LEU A 280 -18.53 -12.07 -13.68
N GLU A 281 -17.90 -12.82 -14.59
CA GLU A 281 -16.48 -13.13 -14.52
C GLU A 281 -15.66 -11.83 -14.58
N PHE A 282 -15.88 -11.00 -15.60
CA PHE A 282 -15.19 -9.73 -15.73
C PHE A 282 -15.33 -8.84 -14.48
N LEU A 283 -16.55 -8.68 -13.96
CA LEU A 283 -16.79 -7.89 -12.74
C LEU A 283 -16.04 -8.44 -11.52
N THR A 284 -15.90 -9.76 -11.42
CA THR A 284 -15.11 -10.39 -10.36
C THR A 284 -13.63 -10.02 -10.50
N HIS A 285 -13.11 -10.01 -11.74
CA HIS A 285 -11.71 -9.69 -12.04
C HIS A 285 -11.36 -8.21 -11.91
N VAL A 286 -12.29 -7.30 -12.20
CA VAL A 286 -12.07 -5.84 -12.05
C VAL A 286 -12.49 -5.31 -10.68
N ALA A 287 -12.99 -6.16 -9.78
CA ALA A 287 -13.28 -5.77 -8.42
C ALA A 287 -11.99 -5.27 -7.72
N PRO A 288 -12.02 -4.09 -7.08
CA PRO A 288 -10.83 -3.52 -6.47
C PRO A 288 -10.44 -4.29 -5.21
N LYS A 289 -9.14 -4.54 -5.05
CA LYS A 289 -8.52 -5.16 -3.89
C LYS A 289 -7.88 -4.10 -3.00
N LEU A 290 -8.11 -4.18 -1.69
CA LEU A 290 -7.36 -3.37 -0.74
C LEU A 290 -5.97 -3.99 -0.52
N ALA A 291 -4.95 -3.40 -1.13
CA ALA A 291 -3.55 -3.74 -0.87
C ALA A 291 -3.06 -2.97 0.35
N ILE A 292 -2.48 -3.69 1.31
CA ILE A 292 -1.94 -3.12 2.56
C ILE A 292 -0.46 -3.41 2.61
N LYS A 293 0.36 -2.38 2.83
CA LYS A 293 1.82 -2.50 2.93
C LYS A 293 2.36 -1.67 4.08
N PRO A 294 3.54 -2.00 4.64
CA PRO A 294 4.24 -1.09 5.53
C PRO A 294 4.49 0.25 4.83
N SER A 295 4.25 1.36 5.53
CA SER A 295 4.51 2.67 4.94
C SER A 295 6.01 2.93 4.82
N ILE A 296 6.45 3.48 3.69
CA ILE A 296 7.82 3.93 3.48
C ILE A 296 8.19 5.10 4.40
N TYR A 297 7.19 5.83 4.90
CA TYR A 297 7.39 6.99 5.78
C TYR A 297 7.47 6.62 7.27
N ARG A 298 7.34 5.34 7.62
CA ARG A 298 7.34 4.88 9.02
C ARG A 298 8.66 5.20 9.75
N GLU A 299 9.77 5.22 9.02
CA GLU A 299 11.12 5.49 9.56
C GLU A 299 11.44 6.99 9.64
N PHE A 300 10.58 7.86 9.09
CA PHE A 300 10.79 9.31 9.11
C PHE A 300 10.09 9.92 10.33
N GLU A 301 10.82 10.73 11.11
CA GLU A 301 10.26 11.44 12.26
C GLU A 301 9.05 12.31 11.84
N GLY A 302 7.98 12.29 12.65
CA GLY A 302 6.77 13.09 12.44
C GLY A 302 5.74 12.55 11.43
N HIS A 303 6.03 11.49 10.67
CA HIS A 303 5.14 11.04 9.59
C HIS A 303 4.11 9.96 9.99
N SER A 304 4.33 9.22 11.08
CA SER A 304 3.45 8.11 11.50
C SER A 304 2.77 8.35 12.86
N GLU A 305 2.19 9.55 13.05
CA GLU A 305 1.50 9.90 14.30
C GLU A 305 0.26 9.02 14.57
N THR A 306 -0.39 8.51 13.53
CA THR A 306 -1.56 7.61 13.64
C THR A 306 -1.19 6.15 13.37
N TYR A 307 -1.97 5.21 13.92
CA TYR A 307 -1.73 3.78 13.70
C TYR A 307 -1.82 3.41 12.21
N PHE A 308 -2.84 3.88 11.49
CA PHE A 308 -2.95 3.71 10.04
C PHE A 308 -1.91 4.51 9.24
N GLY A 309 -1.23 5.50 9.83
CA GLY A 309 -0.08 6.17 9.22
C GLY A 309 1.15 5.26 9.08
N LYS A 310 1.20 4.14 9.82
CA LYS A 310 2.26 3.13 9.72
C LYS A 310 2.12 2.23 8.49
N PHE A 311 1.02 2.33 7.75
CA PHE A 311 0.70 1.48 6.60
C PHE A 311 0.22 2.31 5.41
N GLU A 312 0.51 1.82 4.22
CA GLU A 312 -0.02 2.29 2.95
C GLU A 312 -1.19 1.40 2.53
N PHE A 313 -2.27 2.05 2.08
CA PHE A 313 -3.49 1.40 1.64
C PHE A 313 -3.79 1.86 0.23
N GLU A 314 -3.80 0.92 -0.71
CA GLU A 314 -4.01 1.19 -2.13
C GLU A 314 -5.11 0.28 -2.66
N LEU A 315 -5.96 0.79 -3.55
CA LEU A 315 -6.91 -0.05 -4.28
C LEU A 315 -6.29 -0.51 -5.59
N LYS A 316 -6.14 -1.82 -5.76
CA LYS A 316 -5.51 -2.47 -6.91
C LYS A 316 -6.47 -3.34 -7.70
N LEU A 317 -6.17 -3.54 -8.97
CA LEU A 317 -6.81 -4.62 -9.74
C LEU A 317 -6.14 -5.96 -9.40
N HIS A 318 -6.73 -7.06 -9.86
CA HIS A 318 -6.29 -8.41 -9.47
C HIS A 318 -4.84 -8.72 -9.84
N ASN A 319 -4.38 -8.19 -10.97
CA ASN A 319 -3.02 -8.32 -11.47
C ASN A 319 -2.72 -7.12 -12.41
N HIS A 320 -1.47 -6.96 -12.79
CA HIS A 320 -1.06 -5.88 -13.69
C HIS A 320 -1.60 -6.05 -15.13
N GLU A 321 -1.87 -7.28 -15.55
CA GLU A 321 -2.48 -7.58 -16.84
C GLU A 321 -3.91 -7.02 -16.94
N MET A 322 -4.67 -7.05 -15.84
CA MET A 322 -6.02 -6.49 -15.78
C MET A 322 -6.03 -4.98 -16.02
N ASP A 323 -5.04 -4.25 -15.49
CA ASP A 323 -4.90 -2.81 -15.73
C ASP A 323 -4.78 -2.51 -17.23
N TYR A 324 -3.90 -3.26 -17.91
CA TYR A 324 -3.71 -3.17 -19.35
C TYR A 324 -4.96 -3.57 -20.15
N GLN A 325 -5.62 -4.67 -19.79
CA GLN A 325 -6.85 -5.12 -20.45
C GLN A 325 -7.99 -4.11 -20.30
N VAL A 326 -8.17 -3.52 -19.11
CA VAL A 326 -9.16 -2.47 -18.88
C VAL A 326 -8.83 -1.25 -19.75
N ALA A 327 -7.57 -0.83 -19.80
CA ALA A 327 -7.13 0.27 -20.67
C ALA A 327 -7.38 -0.02 -22.17
N GLN A 328 -7.17 -1.27 -22.61
CA GLN A 328 -7.48 -1.71 -23.98
C GLN A 328 -8.99 -1.66 -24.27
N ILE A 329 -9.84 -2.14 -23.35
CA ILE A 329 -11.30 -2.08 -23.48
C ILE A 329 -11.76 -0.62 -23.59
N ILE A 330 -11.23 0.26 -22.74
CA ILE A 330 -11.55 1.71 -22.77
C ILE A 330 -11.16 2.33 -24.12
N SER A 331 -10.00 1.97 -24.65
CA SER A 331 -9.44 2.57 -25.88
C SER A 331 -9.98 1.96 -27.17
N THR A 332 -10.58 0.76 -27.12
CA THR A 332 -11.00 -0.01 -28.30
C THR A 332 -12.52 -0.22 -28.32
N PRO A 333 -13.29 0.59 -29.08
CA PRO A 333 -14.75 0.49 -29.12
C PRO A 333 -15.32 -0.91 -29.46
N ALA A 334 -14.58 -1.70 -30.24
CA ALA A 334 -14.97 -3.06 -30.62
C ALA A 334 -15.04 -4.03 -29.41
N LEU A 335 -14.28 -3.77 -28.35
CA LEU A 335 -14.23 -4.59 -27.12
C LEU A 335 -15.29 -4.19 -26.09
N GLN A 336 -16.11 -3.17 -26.37
CA GLN A 336 -17.05 -2.60 -25.40
C GLN A 336 -18.48 -3.12 -25.56
N LYS A 337 -18.67 -4.22 -26.30
CA LYS A 337 -20.00 -4.77 -26.58
C LYS A 337 -20.70 -5.19 -25.28
N GLY A 338 -21.89 -4.63 -25.01
CA GLY A 338 -22.66 -4.91 -23.79
C GLY A 338 -22.20 -4.16 -22.54
N LEU A 339 -21.13 -3.35 -22.62
CA LEU A 339 -20.55 -2.65 -21.47
C LEU A 339 -21.54 -1.67 -20.81
N GLU A 340 -22.50 -1.13 -21.57
CA GLU A 340 -23.59 -0.30 -21.05
C GLU A 340 -24.41 -0.97 -19.94
N GLY A 341 -24.54 -2.31 -19.98
CA GLY A 341 -25.23 -3.09 -18.96
C GLY A 341 -24.47 -3.19 -17.64
N LEU A 342 -23.16 -2.89 -17.63
CA LEU A 342 -22.30 -2.99 -16.45
C LEU A 342 -22.18 -1.67 -15.67
N CYS A 343 -22.80 -0.58 -16.13
CA CYS A 343 -22.66 0.73 -15.50
C CYS A 343 -23.07 0.74 -14.00
N GLU A 344 -24.16 0.05 -13.65
CA GLU A 344 -24.60 -0.07 -12.26
C GLU A 344 -23.69 -0.99 -11.43
N PRO A 345 -23.38 -2.22 -11.84
CA PRO A 345 -22.39 -3.06 -11.15
C PRO A 345 -21.03 -2.39 -10.93
N LEU A 346 -20.50 -1.72 -11.96
CA LEU A 346 -19.23 -0.97 -11.86
C LEU A 346 -19.34 0.20 -10.87
N SER A 347 -20.49 0.87 -10.79
CA SER A 347 -20.73 1.91 -9.77
C SER A 347 -20.65 1.32 -8.36
N GLN A 348 -21.19 0.11 -8.16
CA GLN A 348 -21.12 -0.58 -6.87
C GLN A 348 -19.69 -1.02 -6.53
N LEU A 349 -18.90 -1.47 -7.50
CA LEU A 349 -17.49 -1.81 -7.29
C LEU A 349 -16.65 -0.58 -6.89
N VAL A 350 -16.83 0.55 -7.57
CA VAL A 350 -16.16 1.81 -7.22
C VAL A 350 -16.54 2.25 -5.80
N LYS A 351 -17.84 2.17 -5.45
CA LYS A 351 -18.29 2.49 -4.09
C LYS A 351 -17.67 1.54 -3.05
N SER A 352 -17.68 0.24 -3.31
CA SER A 352 -17.14 -0.76 -2.40
C SER A 352 -15.64 -0.57 -2.17
N GLY A 353 -14.90 -0.15 -3.20
CA GLY A 353 -13.49 0.25 -3.07
C GLY A 353 -13.31 1.44 -2.14
N LEU A 354 -14.11 2.50 -2.28
CA LEU A 354 -14.07 3.65 -1.37
C LEU A 354 -14.49 3.28 0.06
N ASP A 355 -15.48 2.40 0.21
CA ASP A 355 -15.89 1.88 1.52
C ASP A 355 -14.71 1.17 2.22
N TRP A 356 -13.90 0.39 1.50
CA TRP A 356 -12.67 -0.21 2.05
C TRP A 356 -11.68 0.85 2.55
N LEU A 357 -11.42 1.89 1.77
CA LEU A 357 -10.53 2.98 2.18
C LEU A 357 -11.11 3.79 3.35
N SER A 358 -12.43 3.86 3.48
CA SER A 358 -13.09 4.56 4.59
C SER A 358 -12.92 3.80 5.90
N LEU A 359 -12.95 2.46 5.87
CA LEU A 359 -12.68 1.61 7.04
C LEU A 359 -11.29 1.83 7.65
N VAL A 360 -10.33 2.31 6.85
CA VAL A 360 -8.94 2.60 7.26
C VAL A 360 -8.65 4.10 7.29
N GLU A 361 -9.70 4.92 7.31
CA GLU A 361 -9.64 6.39 7.47
C GLU A 361 -8.78 7.10 6.41
N LYS A 362 -8.65 6.49 5.22
CA LYS A 362 -7.96 7.11 4.07
C LYS A 362 -8.88 7.94 3.20
N VAL A 363 -10.18 7.68 3.26
CA VAL A 363 -11.20 8.51 2.60
C VAL A 363 -12.37 8.76 3.55
N SER A 364 -13.05 9.87 3.31
CA SER A 364 -14.22 10.35 4.05
C SER A 364 -15.27 10.87 3.07
N ASP A 365 -16.41 11.30 3.60
CA ASP A 365 -17.42 12.02 2.84
C ASP A 365 -17.01 13.46 2.50
N GLU A 366 -15.92 14.01 3.06
CA GLU A 366 -15.39 15.31 2.63
C GLU A 366 -14.19 15.22 1.69
N GLN A 367 -13.35 14.19 1.81
CA GLN A 367 -12.09 14.06 1.10
C GLN A 367 -11.79 12.60 0.75
N ASP A 368 -11.47 12.32 -0.51
CA ASP A 368 -11.12 10.98 -0.99
C ASP A 368 -9.86 10.93 -1.85
N LEU A 369 -9.13 12.04 -1.97
CA LEU A 369 -7.90 12.20 -2.73
C LEU A 369 -8.04 11.91 -4.22
N SER A 370 -9.26 11.69 -4.72
CA SER A 370 -9.48 11.40 -6.13
C SER A 370 -9.05 12.57 -7.01
N GLY A 371 -9.11 13.82 -6.52
CA GLY A 371 -8.64 14.99 -7.27
C GLY A 371 -7.14 14.95 -7.60
N TYR A 372 -6.37 14.14 -6.87
CA TYR A 372 -4.94 13.90 -7.08
C TYR A 372 -4.70 12.62 -7.87
N SER A 373 -5.27 11.50 -7.42
CA SER A 373 -5.01 10.17 -8.00
C SER A 373 -5.75 9.91 -9.33
N ILE A 374 -6.83 10.66 -9.58
CA ILE A 374 -7.61 10.62 -10.82
C ILE A 374 -7.83 12.08 -11.27
N PRO A 375 -6.85 12.73 -11.91
CA PRO A 375 -6.87 14.19 -12.12
C PRO A 375 -8.09 14.70 -12.88
N SER A 376 -8.61 13.92 -13.85
CA SER A 376 -9.80 14.29 -14.62
C SER A 376 -10.65 13.06 -14.94
N ILE A 377 -11.96 13.14 -14.72
CA ILE A 377 -12.90 12.11 -15.19
C ILE A 377 -12.97 12.12 -16.72
N SER A 378 -13.03 13.30 -17.34
CA SER A 378 -12.93 13.43 -18.80
C SER A 378 -11.55 13.00 -19.31
N PRO A 379 -11.43 12.47 -20.55
CA PRO A 379 -10.13 12.23 -21.18
C PRO A 379 -9.25 13.49 -21.13
N HIS A 380 -8.02 13.36 -20.65
CA HIS A 380 -7.08 14.46 -20.50
C HIS A 380 -5.64 13.92 -20.43
N THR A 381 -4.64 14.71 -20.83
CA THR A 381 -3.22 14.32 -20.77
C THR A 381 -2.73 14.08 -19.34
N GLN A 382 -3.27 14.82 -18.36
CA GLN A 382 -3.00 14.59 -16.93
C GLN A 382 -3.37 13.17 -16.44
N ASN A 383 -4.16 12.40 -17.20
CA ASN A 383 -4.55 11.05 -16.83
C ASN A 383 -3.53 9.97 -17.27
N GLU A 384 -2.43 10.35 -17.94
CA GLU A 384 -1.47 9.42 -18.55
C GLU A 384 -0.93 8.36 -17.58
N PHE A 385 -0.71 8.75 -16.32
CA PHE A 385 -0.13 7.87 -15.29
C PHE A 385 -1.16 7.23 -14.36
N VAL A 386 -2.46 7.37 -14.65
CA VAL A 386 -3.52 6.78 -13.83
C VAL A 386 -3.57 5.26 -14.05
N ARG A 387 -3.56 4.49 -12.96
CA ARG A 387 -3.57 3.02 -12.96
C ARG A 387 -4.61 2.48 -11.98
N ASP A 388 -4.80 1.17 -12.02
CA ASP A 388 -5.57 0.36 -11.08
C ASP A 388 -6.99 0.91 -10.85
N PHE A 389 -7.29 1.39 -9.64
CA PHE A 389 -8.59 1.94 -9.28
C PHE A 389 -9.04 3.08 -10.19
N GLY A 390 -8.10 3.90 -10.69
CA GLY A 390 -8.42 4.95 -11.64
C GLY A 390 -8.85 4.41 -13.01
N GLN A 391 -8.29 3.28 -13.47
CA GLN A 391 -8.74 2.61 -14.68
C GLN A 391 -10.17 2.05 -14.51
N LEU A 392 -10.51 1.53 -13.33
CA LEU A 392 -11.89 1.11 -13.02
C LEU A 392 -12.88 2.29 -13.12
N VAL A 393 -12.48 3.48 -12.68
CA VAL A 393 -13.29 4.70 -12.80
C VAL A 393 -13.46 5.13 -14.27
N PHE A 394 -12.41 5.02 -15.08
CA PHE A 394 -12.51 5.30 -16.52
C PHE A 394 -13.34 4.26 -17.28
N LEU A 395 -13.31 3.00 -16.85
CA LEU A 395 -14.19 1.95 -17.35
C LEU A 395 -15.65 2.26 -17.01
N LEU A 396 -15.93 2.67 -15.76
CA LEU A 396 -17.26 3.11 -15.34
C LEU A 396 -17.77 4.29 -16.18
N ARG A 397 -16.92 5.30 -16.42
CA ARG A 397 -17.22 6.42 -17.31
C ARG A 397 -17.57 5.94 -18.72
N THR A 398 -16.78 5.04 -19.28
CA THR A 398 -17.00 4.49 -20.62
C THR A 398 -18.33 3.72 -20.68
N ALA A 399 -18.62 2.89 -19.67
CA ALA A 399 -19.91 2.20 -19.54
C ALA A 399 -21.09 3.18 -19.47
N PHE A 400 -20.94 4.29 -18.75
CA PHE A 400 -21.94 5.33 -18.64
C PHE A 400 -22.20 6.04 -19.98
N GLU A 401 -21.16 6.43 -20.72
CA GLU A 401 -21.34 7.09 -22.03
C GLU A 401 -22.08 6.19 -23.02
N ARG A 402 -21.76 4.88 -23.02
CA ARG A 402 -22.48 3.90 -23.85
C ARG A 402 -23.92 3.74 -23.42
N ARG A 403 -24.17 3.67 -22.10
CA ARG A 403 -25.54 3.63 -21.57
C ARG A 403 -26.32 4.88 -21.94
N LEU A 404 -25.72 6.06 -21.88
CA LEU A 404 -26.37 7.29 -22.30
C LEU A 404 -26.77 7.26 -23.79
N ALA A 405 -25.94 6.64 -24.63
CA ALA A 405 -26.22 6.50 -26.06
C ALA A 405 -27.36 5.50 -26.36
N SER A 406 -27.53 4.45 -25.55
CA SER A 406 -28.54 3.41 -25.76
C SER A 406 -29.83 3.59 -24.94
N ASP A 407 -29.72 4.07 -23.71
CA ASP A 407 -30.77 4.23 -22.70
C ASP A 407 -30.51 5.50 -21.87
N ALA A 408 -30.96 6.64 -22.40
CA ALA A 408 -30.77 7.93 -21.76
C ALA A 408 -31.53 8.06 -20.42
N GLU A 409 -32.68 7.40 -20.25
CA GLU A 409 -33.46 7.43 -19.01
C GLU A 409 -32.72 6.67 -17.90
N GLY A 410 -32.20 5.48 -18.19
CA GLY A 410 -31.37 4.73 -17.27
C GLY A 410 -30.08 5.46 -16.92
N ALA A 411 -29.41 6.09 -17.90
CA ALA A 411 -28.21 6.90 -17.62
C ALA A 411 -28.52 8.09 -16.68
N ASN A 412 -29.66 8.76 -16.86
CA ASN A 412 -30.09 9.82 -15.94
C ASN A 412 -30.36 9.31 -14.52
N THR A 413 -30.88 8.08 -14.41
CA THR A 413 -31.09 7.42 -13.11
C THR A 413 -29.76 7.13 -12.41
N ILE A 414 -28.77 6.62 -13.14
CA ILE A 414 -27.41 6.40 -12.61
C ILE A 414 -26.74 7.71 -12.17
N ALA A 415 -26.86 8.77 -12.97
CA ALA A 415 -26.36 10.09 -12.58
C ALA A 415 -27.00 10.57 -11.28
N GLY A 416 -28.33 10.41 -11.15
CA GLY A 416 -29.05 10.73 -9.90
C GLY A 416 -28.57 9.92 -8.71
N TYR A 417 -28.25 8.63 -8.90
CA TYR A 417 -27.65 7.78 -7.87
C TYR A 417 -26.26 8.29 -7.44
N TRP A 418 -25.39 8.66 -8.39
CA TRP A 418 -24.07 9.22 -8.10
C TRP A 418 -24.16 10.54 -7.32
N ALA A 419 -25.12 11.41 -7.64
CA ALA A 419 -25.33 12.66 -6.90
C ALA A 419 -25.62 12.44 -5.41
N GLN A 420 -26.25 11.31 -5.06
CA GLN A 420 -26.62 10.96 -3.69
C GLN A 420 -25.50 10.28 -2.89
N GLN A 421 -24.47 9.74 -3.55
CA GLN A 421 -23.35 9.09 -2.84
C GLN A 421 -22.50 10.13 -2.11
N SER A 422 -21.99 9.81 -0.92
CA SER A 422 -21.28 10.77 -0.07
C SER A 422 -19.90 11.16 -0.60
N TYR A 423 -19.18 10.24 -1.24
CA TYR A 423 -17.78 10.47 -1.61
C TYR A 423 -17.58 11.53 -2.71
N PRO A 424 -16.54 12.39 -2.61
CA PRO A 424 -16.21 13.40 -3.62
C PRO A 424 -16.12 12.85 -5.06
N LEU A 425 -15.54 11.67 -5.26
CA LEU A 425 -15.41 11.00 -6.55
C LEU A 425 -16.77 10.80 -7.24
N PHE A 426 -17.80 10.46 -6.48
CA PHE A 426 -19.15 10.35 -7.04
C PHE A 426 -19.75 11.71 -7.39
N LYS A 427 -19.39 12.78 -6.68
CA LYS A 427 -19.77 14.14 -7.07
C LYS A 427 -19.12 14.53 -8.39
N ARG A 428 -17.86 14.16 -8.59
CA ARG A 428 -17.10 14.36 -9.84
C ARG A 428 -17.72 13.56 -11.00
N LEU A 429 -17.97 12.27 -10.80
CA LEU A 429 -18.67 11.41 -11.76
C LEU A 429 -20.04 11.97 -12.12
N PHE A 430 -20.79 12.45 -11.14
CA PHE A 430 -22.09 13.09 -11.38
C PHE A 430 -21.96 14.39 -12.17
N LEU A 431 -21.02 15.29 -11.85
CA LEU A 431 -20.84 16.53 -12.61
C LEU A 431 -20.47 16.24 -14.07
N TYR A 432 -19.59 15.25 -14.28
CA TYR A 432 -19.28 14.76 -15.62
C TYR A 432 -20.53 14.21 -16.33
N ALA A 433 -21.29 13.33 -15.67
CA ALA A 433 -22.52 12.75 -16.21
C ALA A 433 -23.58 13.82 -16.52
N ALA A 434 -23.79 14.78 -15.61
CA ALA A 434 -24.73 15.87 -15.75
C ALA A 434 -24.37 16.78 -16.95
N ASN A 435 -23.08 17.00 -17.20
CA ASN A 435 -22.63 17.73 -18.39
C ASN A 435 -23.07 17.01 -19.67
N LYS A 436 -22.95 15.68 -19.70
CA LYS A 436 -23.34 14.82 -20.84
C LYS A 436 -24.86 14.67 -21.01
N CYS A 437 -25.59 14.42 -19.92
CA CYS A 437 -27.07 14.30 -19.93
C CYS A 437 -27.75 15.63 -20.28
N GLY A 438 -27.10 16.74 -19.96
CA GLY A 438 -27.57 18.07 -20.30
C GLY A 438 -28.76 18.53 -19.44
N SER A 439 -29.84 19.01 -20.09
CA SER A 439 -30.86 19.82 -19.40
C SER A 439 -31.68 19.04 -18.37
N THR A 440 -31.68 17.72 -18.47
CA THR A 440 -32.30 16.81 -17.51
C THR A 440 -31.65 16.88 -16.12
N GLN A 441 -30.35 17.21 -16.06
CA GLN A 441 -29.58 17.23 -14.80
C GLN A 441 -29.20 18.64 -14.32
N ASP A 442 -29.48 19.70 -15.09
CA ASP A 442 -29.11 21.08 -14.73
C ASP A 442 -29.65 21.50 -13.35
N ARG A 443 -30.86 21.07 -12.98
CA ARG A 443 -31.42 21.35 -11.65
C ARG A 443 -30.67 20.59 -10.57
N SER A 444 -30.42 19.29 -10.76
CA SER A 444 -29.71 18.44 -9.81
C SER A 444 -28.27 18.94 -9.60
N ALA A 445 -27.60 19.38 -10.66
CA ALA A 445 -26.26 19.96 -10.60
C ALA A 445 -26.24 21.29 -9.83
N LEU A 446 -27.21 22.17 -10.05
CA LEU A 446 -27.36 23.37 -9.24
C LEU A 446 -27.53 23.03 -7.76
N GLU A 447 -28.42 22.10 -7.42
CA GLU A 447 -28.63 21.75 -6.01
C GLU A 447 -27.37 21.13 -5.40
N LEU A 448 -26.65 20.25 -6.10
CA LEU A 448 -25.37 19.70 -5.62
C LEU A 448 -24.33 20.81 -5.36
N LEU A 449 -24.13 21.72 -6.32
CA LEU A 449 -23.16 22.82 -6.20
C LEU A 449 -23.50 23.78 -5.06
N LEU A 450 -24.77 23.86 -4.65
CA LEU A 450 -25.24 24.74 -3.56
C LEU A 450 -25.43 24.03 -2.22
N THR A 451 -25.29 22.70 -2.18
CA THR A 451 -25.49 21.88 -0.98
C THR A 451 -24.44 22.25 0.10
N ASP A 452 -24.85 22.20 1.38
CA ASP A 452 -24.00 22.40 2.55
C ASP A 452 -23.08 23.63 2.48
N GLY A 453 -23.67 24.78 2.11
CA GLY A 453 -22.92 26.03 1.98
C GLY A 453 -22.03 26.08 0.74
N ALA A 454 -22.43 25.37 -0.33
CA ALA A 454 -21.69 25.19 -1.57
C ALA A 454 -20.35 24.46 -1.38
N GLN A 455 -20.32 23.47 -0.48
CA GLN A 455 -19.11 22.67 -0.19
C GLN A 455 -18.45 22.14 -1.47
N TRP A 456 -19.22 21.51 -2.34
CA TRP A 456 -18.71 20.88 -3.56
C TRP A 456 -18.31 21.87 -4.66
N LEU A 457 -18.80 23.11 -4.60
CA LEU A 457 -18.33 24.19 -5.46
C LEU A 457 -16.89 24.59 -5.12
N TRP A 458 -16.45 24.40 -3.86
CA TRP A 458 -15.17 24.91 -3.36
C TRP A 458 -14.18 23.82 -2.93
N ALA A 459 -14.58 22.55 -2.91
CA ALA A 459 -13.73 21.45 -2.49
C ALA A 459 -12.58 21.21 -3.49
N LEU A 460 -11.40 20.88 -2.96
CA LEU A 460 -10.21 20.63 -3.80
C LEU A 460 -10.44 19.43 -4.73
N ASP A 461 -10.98 18.33 -4.19
CA ASP A 461 -11.21 17.10 -4.96
C ASP A 461 -12.14 17.29 -6.17
N THR A 462 -13.12 18.20 -6.09
CA THR A 462 -14.09 18.44 -7.17
C THR A 462 -13.68 19.56 -8.13
N THR A 463 -12.52 20.20 -7.92
CA THR A 463 -12.09 21.41 -8.64
C THR A 463 -12.19 21.24 -10.15
N ARG A 464 -11.64 20.16 -10.71
CA ARG A 464 -11.61 19.94 -12.16
C ARG A 464 -13.01 19.85 -12.75
N GLU A 465 -13.82 18.93 -12.27
CA GLU A 465 -15.15 18.68 -12.83
C GLU A 465 -16.11 19.86 -12.61
N VAL A 466 -15.95 20.62 -11.52
CA VAL A 466 -16.67 21.88 -11.31
C VAL A 466 -16.29 22.89 -12.37
N ASN A 467 -15.01 23.18 -12.58
CA ASN A 467 -14.57 24.18 -13.57
C ASN A 467 -14.98 23.81 -15.00
N VAL A 468 -14.86 22.54 -15.37
CA VAL A 468 -15.36 22.02 -16.65
C VAL A 468 -16.86 22.25 -16.78
N TYR A 469 -17.64 21.91 -15.74
CA TYR A 469 -19.10 22.08 -15.76
C TYR A 469 -19.51 23.56 -15.86
N LEU A 470 -18.83 24.46 -15.13
CA LEU A 470 -19.07 25.90 -15.20
C LEU A 470 -18.84 26.46 -16.61
N ARG A 471 -17.75 26.04 -17.28
CA ARG A 471 -17.40 26.49 -18.63
C ARG A 471 -18.35 25.92 -19.69
N GLU A 472 -18.66 24.64 -19.62
CA GLU A 472 -19.31 23.94 -20.74
C GLU A 472 -20.84 23.95 -20.66
N ARG A 473 -21.40 23.87 -19.44
CA ARG A 473 -22.82 23.59 -19.25
C ARG A 473 -23.66 24.79 -18.84
N VAL A 474 -23.14 25.66 -17.97
CA VAL A 474 -23.93 26.71 -17.31
C VAL A 474 -24.49 27.75 -18.29
N ARG A 475 -23.87 27.96 -19.46
CA ARG A 475 -24.40 28.86 -20.50
C ARG A 475 -25.79 28.47 -21.03
N HIS A 476 -26.17 27.20 -20.84
CA HIS A 476 -27.47 26.66 -21.26
C HIS A 476 -28.53 26.71 -20.15
N TRP A 477 -28.17 27.17 -18.95
CA TRP A 477 -29.10 27.23 -17.83
C TRP A 477 -30.11 28.38 -17.95
N LYS A 478 -31.23 28.25 -17.24
CA LYS A 478 -32.20 29.34 -17.09
C LYS A 478 -31.55 30.50 -16.32
N THR A 479 -31.93 31.73 -16.65
CA THR A 479 -31.45 32.95 -15.96
C THR A 479 -31.62 32.89 -14.44
N SER A 480 -32.69 32.26 -13.95
CA SER A 480 -32.91 32.08 -12.51
C SER A 480 -31.90 31.14 -11.84
N GLN A 481 -31.45 30.10 -12.54
CA GLN A 481 -30.42 29.16 -12.06
C GLN A 481 -29.06 29.83 -12.04
N VAL A 482 -28.68 30.51 -13.14
CA VAL A 482 -27.44 31.30 -13.23
C VAL A 482 -27.39 32.34 -12.10
N SER A 483 -28.49 33.05 -11.87
CA SER A 483 -28.57 34.05 -10.80
C SER A 483 -28.39 33.44 -9.40
N ARG A 484 -28.93 32.25 -9.13
CA ARG A 484 -28.71 31.52 -7.86
C ARG A 484 -27.25 31.14 -7.71
N LEU A 485 -26.64 30.55 -8.74
CA LEU A 485 -25.23 30.15 -8.73
C LEU A 485 -24.29 31.35 -8.53
N CYS A 486 -24.45 32.42 -9.30
CA CYS A 486 -23.63 33.62 -9.18
C CYS A 486 -23.73 34.26 -7.78
N ARG A 487 -24.91 34.23 -7.15
CA ARG A 487 -25.08 34.71 -5.77
C ARG A 487 -24.29 33.86 -4.77
N ALA A 488 -24.27 32.54 -4.96
CA ALA A 488 -23.47 31.65 -4.13
C ALA A 488 -21.96 31.86 -4.35
N ILE A 489 -21.53 32.01 -5.61
CA ILE A 489 -20.13 32.36 -5.93
C ILE A 489 -19.74 33.67 -5.25
N LEU A 490 -20.55 34.73 -5.33
CA LEU A 490 -20.26 36.02 -4.67
C LEU A 490 -20.25 35.98 -3.13
N LYS A 491 -20.88 34.96 -2.52
CA LYS A 491 -20.79 34.71 -1.08
C LYS A 491 -19.41 34.16 -0.70
N GLY A 492 -18.80 33.38 -1.61
CA GLY A 492 -17.52 32.71 -1.41
C GLY A 492 -17.63 31.47 -0.53
N PRO A 493 -16.49 30.76 -0.31
CA PRO A 493 -16.43 29.62 0.59
C PRO A 493 -16.76 29.98 2.05
N VAL A 494 -17.16 28.97 2.81
CA VAL A 494 -17.53 29.06 4.23
C VAL A 494 -16.28 29.38 5.09
N ARG A 495 -16.36 30.41 5.95
CA ARG A 495 -15.22 30.97 6.71
C ARG A 495 -14.63 29.96 7.70
N GLU A 496 -15.47 29.09 8.23
CA GLU A 496 -15.18 28.12 9.28
C GLU A 496 -14.09 27.11 8.84
N ARG A 497 -14.02 26.78 7.54
CA ARG A 497 -12.98 25.91 6.96
C ARG A 497 -11.59 26.54 6.89
N TYR A 498 -11.52 27.87 7.07
CA TYR A 498 -10.28 28.63 6.98
C TYR A 498 -9.98 29.35 8.30
N ARG A 499 -10.50 28.84 9.43
CA ARG A 499 -10.46 29.49 10.76
C ARG A 499 -9.06 29.97 11.16
N ASP A 500 -8.03 29.22 10.79
CA ASP A 500 -6.63 29.48 11.14
C ASP A 500 -5.98 30.58 10.25
N MET A 501 -6.64 30.94 9.14
CA MET A 501 -6.20 32.02 8.25
C MET A 501 -6.57 33.40 8.83
N PRO A 502 -5.64 34.38 8.86
CA PRO A 502 -5.94 35.76 9.27
C PRO A 502 -7.04 36.41 8.43
N ASN A 503 -7.78 37.36 9.02
CA ASN A 503 -8.93 37.98 8.36
C ASN A 503 -8.58 38.84 7.13
N GLY A 504 -7.34 39.35 7.04
CA GLY A 504 -6.83 40.03 5.86
C GLY A 504 -6.69 39.03 4.70
N ASP A 505 -5.84 38.05 4.91
CA ASP A 505 -5.50 36.98 3.98
C ASP A 505 -6.73 36.20 3.52
N TRP A 506 -7.66 35.90 4.43
CA TRP A 506 -8.94 35.27 4.10
C TRP A 506 -9.76 36.09 3.11
N ARG A 507 -9.88 37.41 3.31
CA ARG A 507 -10.67 38.26 2.42
C ARG A 507 -10.06 38.30 1.03
N GLU A 508 -8.74 38.38 0.97
CA GLU A 508 -7.99 38.37 -0.29
C GLU A 508 -8.11 37.01 -1.00
N PHE A 509 -7.83 35.90 -0.31
CA PHE A 509 -8.00 34.55 -0.81
C PHE A 509 -9.41 34.31 -1.35
N ARG A 510 -10.44 34.66 -0.56
CA ARG A 510 -11.85 34.54 -0.94
C ARG A 510 -12.12 35.32 -2.21
N ASP A 511 -11.72 36.59 -2.25
CA ASP A 511 -11.99 37.45 -3.40
C ASP A 511 -11.26 36.96 -4.67
N ARG A 512 -10.02 36.46 -4.56
CA ARG A 512 -9.26 35.83 -5.66
C ARG A 512 -9.96 34.59 -6.22
N ILE A 513 -10.43 33.70 -5.34
CA ILE A 513 -11.17 32.49 -5.76
C ILE A 513 -12.51 32.85 -6.41
N ILE A 514 -13.23 33.84 -5.87
CA ILE A 514 -14.47 34.35 -6.49
C ILE A 514 -14.18 34.85 -7.90
N THR A 515 -13.11 35.65 -8.07
CA THR A 515 -12.69 36.13 -9.40
C THR A 515 -12.41 34.97 -10.33
N LYS A 516 -11.68 33.95 -9.89
CA LYS A 516 -11.39 32.75 -10.70
C LYS A 516 -12.67 32.07 -11.21
N TYR A 517 -13.63 31.80 -10.34
CA TYR A 517 -14.86 31.09 -10.70
C TYR A 517 -15.78 31.93 -11.60
N LEU A 518 -15.85 33.24 -11.40
CA LEU A 518 -16.58 34.14 -12.29
C LEU A 518 -15.89 34.27 -13.67
N SER A 519 -14.55 34.30 -13.70
CA SER A 519 -13.78 34.25 -14.96
C SER A 519 -14.02 32.95 -15.73
N LYS A 520 -14.27 31.83 -15.05
CA LYS A 520 -14.62 30.55 -15.70
C LYS A 520 -16.02 30.55 -16.31
N LEU A 521 -16.99 31.18 -15.65
CA LEU A 521 -18.31 31.42 -16.24
C LEU A 521 -18.22 32.35 -17.46
N GLU A 522 -17.41 33.41 -17.38
CA GLU A 522 -17.12 34.31 -18.50
C GLU A 522 -16.46 33.56 -19.66
N GLN A 523 -15.46 32.70 -19.38
CA GLN A 523 -14.81 31.83 -20.37
C GLN A 523 -15.81 30.90 -21.07
N GLY A 524 -16.84 30.44 -20.37
CA GLY A 524 -17.93 29.63 -20.92
C GLY A 524 -18.98 30.42 -21.71
N GLY A 525 -18.87 31.75 -21.80
CA GLY A 525 -19.84 32.61 -22.46
C GLY A 525 -21.14 32.82 -21.67
N VAL A 526 -21.11 32.65 -20.35
CA VAL A 526 -22.29 32.84 -19.50
C VAL A 526 -22.61 34.32 -19.36
N THR A 527 -23.85 34.71 -19.67
CA THR A 527 -24.33 36.08 -19.41
C THR A 527 -24.57 36.29 -17.92
N LEU A 528 -23.67 37.04 -17.27
CA LEU A 528 -23.75 37.34 -15.85
C LEU A 528 -24.88 38.36 -15.55
N PRO A 529 -25.64 38.20 -14.44
CA PRO A 529 -26.57 39.23 -13.99
C PRO A 529 -25.86 40.57 -13.76
N GLN A 530 -26.51 41.69 -14.10
CA GLN A 530 -25.88 43.03 -14.06
C GLN A 530 -25.20 43.35 -12.72
N THR A 531 -25.83 43.01 -11.60
CA THR A 531 -25.27 43.22 -10.26
C THR A 531 -23.99 42.41 -10.01
N VAL A 532 -23.90 41.22 -10.61
CA VAL A 532 -22.73 40.33 -10.52
C VAL A 532 -21.63 40.86 -11.43
N ALA A 533 -21.97 41.26 -12.65
CA ALA A 533 -21.04 41.82 -13.61
C ALA A 533 -20.32 43.06 -13.04
N SER A 534 -21.05 44.00 -12.44
CA SER A 534 -20.43 45.19 -11.81
C SER A 534 -19.46 44.83 -10.68
N ARG A 535 -19.81 43.87 -9.82
CA ARG A 535 -18.93 43.42 -8.74
C ARG A 535 -17.73 42.63 -9.28
N PHE A 536 -17.93 41.84 -10.32
CA PHE A 536 -16.87 41.08 -10.97
C PHE A 536 -15.84 41.99 -11.63
N SER A 537 -16.27 43.06 -12.32
CA SER A 537 -15.34 44.06 -12.89
C SER A 537 -14.44 44.68 -11.83
N ALA A 538 -15.00 45.11 -10.69
CA ALA A 538 -14.21 45.65 -9.57
C ALA A 538 -13.25 44.61 -8.97
N LEU A 539 -13.66 43.34 -8.89
CA LEU A 539 -12.80 42.25 -8.41
C LEU A 539 -11.67 41.93 -9.40
N LYS A 540 -11.94 41.96 -10.71
CA LYS A 540 -10.97 41.69 -11.78
C LYS A 540 -9.94 42.82 -11.92
N GLU A 541 -10.32 44.06 -11.66
CA GLU A 541 -9.39 45.20 -11.56
C GLU A 541 -8.42 45.04 -10.37
N ARG A 542 -8.94 44.59 -9.23
CA ARG A 542 -8.13 44.41 -8.01
C ARG A 542 -7.27 43.14 -8.04
N PHE A 543 -7.80 42.07 -8.63
CA PHE A 543 -7.16 40.77 -8.73
C PHE A 543 -7.19 40.31 -10.19
N PRO A 544 -6.30 40.82 -11.05
CA PRO A 544 -6.24 40.42 -12.45
C PRO A 544 -6.04 38.91 -12.58
N TYR A 545 -6.97 38.26 -13.28
CA TYR A 545 -6.92 36.82 -13.50
C TYR A 545 -7.53 36.48 -14.85
N SER A 546 -6.75 35.74 -15.65
CA SER A 546 -7.14 35.19 -16.95
C SER A 546 -6.98 33.68 -16.90
N PRO A 547 -8.05 32.89 -17.13
CA PRO A 547 -7.95 31.44 -17.17
C PRO A 547 -6.93 31.00 -18.23
N PRO A 548 -5.95 30.15 -17.90
CA PRO A 548 -4.98 29.65 -18.85
C PRO A 548 -5.60 28.74 -19.91
N GLU A 549 -5.02 28.72 -21.11
CA GLU A 549 -5.49 27.88 -22.23
C GLU A 549 -5.32 26.38 -21.97
N ASP A 550 -4.24 26.01 -21.26
CA ASP A 550 -3.92 24.62 -20.89
C ASP A 550 -4.72 24.08 -19.71
N GLN A 551 -5.62 24.90 -19.13
CA GLN A 551 -6.53 24.50 -18.05
C GLN A 551 -5.80 24.05 -16.76
N SER A 552 -4.52 24.35 -16.61
CA SER A 552 -3.70 24.01 -15.43
C SER A 552 -4.29 24.49 -14.11
N ASP A 553 -5.05 25.58 -14.14
CA ASP A 553 -5.73 26.11 -12.96
C ASP A 553 -6.91 25.24 -12.49
N GLU A 554 -7.33 24.23 -13.26
CA GLU A 554 -8.42 23.33 -12.93
C GLU A 554 -7.95 22.09 -12.17
N PHE A 555 -6.64 21.92 -11.99
CA PHE A 555 -6.04 20.77 -11.33
C PHE A 555 -5.41 21.17 -10.00
N VAL A 556 -5.43 20.25 -9.04
CA VAL A 556 -4.75 20.46 -7.76
C VAL A 556 -3.24 20.29 -7.91
N ILE A 557 -2.83 19.33 -8.74
CA ILE A 557 -1.45 19.16 -9.22
C ILE A 557 -1.53 19.11 -10.75
N TYR A 558 -0.68 19.88 -11.41
CA TYR A 558 -0.60 19.93 -12.87
C TYR A 558 0.82 19.59 -13.33
N SER A 559 0.95 18.48 -14.06
CA SER A 559 2.19 18.04 -14.70
C SER A 559 2.22 18.56 -16.14
N GLY A 560 2.80 19.74 -16.35
CA GLY A 560 2.99 20.33 -17.67
C GLY A 560 4.40 20.87 -17.85
N PRO A 561 4.76 21.36 -19.06
CA PRO A 561 6.03 22.06 -19.25
C PRO A 561 6.16 23.13 -18.18
N ALA A 562 7.33 23.22 -17.54
CA ALA A 562 7.58 24.13 -16.44
C ALA A 562 7.11 25.53 -16.83
N ARG A 563 5.95 25.93 -16.32
CA ARG A 563 5.66 27.34 -16.21
C ARG A 563 6.68 27.87 -15.23
N ASP A 564 7.14 29.09 -15.45
CA ASP A 564 7.66 29.90 -14.36
C ASP A 564 6.49 30.10 -13.38
N VAL A 565 6.19 29.06 -12.59
CA VAL A 565 5.30 29.14 -11.46
C VAL A 565 6.11 29.95 -10.46
N GLU A 566 5.79 31.23 -10.39
CA GLU A 566 5.98 32.07 -9.22
C GLU A 566 5.32 31.35 -8.04
N TRP A 567 6.02 30.36 -7.48
CA TRP A 567 6.04 30.22 -6.04
C TRP A 567 6.80 31.45 -5.57
N ASP A 568 6.03 32.46 -5.21
CA ASP A 568 6.49 33.69 -4.60
C ASP A 568 7.14 33.36 -3.25
N GLU A 569 8.41 32.95 -3.31
CA GLU A 569 9.38 33.09 -2.23
C GLU A 569 10.72 33.48 -2.86
N GLY A 570 10.89 34.78 -3.10
CA GLY A 570 12.18 35.44 -2.87
C GLY A 570 13.14 35.70 -4.03
N ILE A 571 12.77 35.56 -5.31
CA ILE A 571 13.69 35.90 -6.41
C ILE A 571 13.05 36.94 -7.34
N GLU A 572 13.54 38.18 -7.29
CA GLU A 572 13.10 39.24 -8.19
C GLU A 572 13.38 38.86 -9.66
N PRO A 573 12.40 39.01 -10.58
CA PRO A 573 12.57 38.73 -12.02
C PRO A 573 13.75 39.47 -12.68
N ALA A 574 14.21 40.57 -12.08
CA ALA A 574 15.38 41.34 -12.53
C ALA A 574 16.72 40.60 -12.31
N ALA A 575 16.79 39.64 -11.39
CA ALA A 575 18.05 38.99 -11.02
C ALA A 575 18.53 37.96 -12.04
N LEU A 576 17.63 37.28 -12.76
CA LEU A 576 18.02 36.23 -13.73
C LEU A 576 18.69 36.80 -14.99
N PRO A 577 18.18 37.87 -15.65
CA PRO A 577 18.88 38.51 -16.76
C PRO A 577 20.27 39.03 -16.37
N GLU A 578 20.43 39.59 -15.16
CA GLU A 578 21.74 40.03 -14.66
C GLU A 578 22.68 38.83 -14.41
N PHE A 579 22.19 37.77 -13.77
CA PHE A 579 22.96 36.56 -13.46
C PHE A 579 23.45 35.82 -14.72
N VAL A 580 22.64 35.79 -15.78
CA VAL A 580 23.03 35.21 -17.08
C VAL A 580 24.17 35.99 -17.73
N GLN A 581 24.20 37.33 -17.58
CA GLN A 581 25.24 38.19 -18.16
C GLN A 581 26.54 38.25 -17.35
N MET A 582 26.57 37.71 -16.12
CA MET A 582 27.78 37.65 -15.30
C MET A 582 28.83 36.72 -15.90
N THR A 583 30.11 37.04 -15.65
CA THR A 583 31.23 36.12 -15.92
C THR A 583 31.27 34.97 -14.91
N ALA A 584 31.94 33.86 -15.24
CA ALA A 584 32.14 32.72 -14.33
C ALA A 584 32.71 33.17 -12.97
N GLY A 585 33.76 34.00 -12.99
CA GLY A 585 34.37 34.60 -11.80
C GLY A 585 33.38 35.36 -10.91
N GLU A 586 32.54 36.21 -11.51
CA GLU A 586 31.53 36.98 -10.78
C GLU A 586 30.41 36.12 -10.21
N ARG A 587 30.01 35.04 -10.90
CA ARG A 587 29.00 34.11 -10.38
C ARG A 587 29.51 33.33 -9.18
N VAL A 588 30.79 32.92 -9.19
CA VAL A 588 31.42 32.27 -8.04
C VAL A 588 31.58 33.24 -6.86
N ASP A 589 32.00 34.48 -7.12
CA ASP A 589 32.20 35.48 -6.06
C ASP A 589 30.89 35.97 -5.42
N LYS A 590 29.79 35.94 -6.16
CA LYS A 590 28.45 36.34 -5.70
C LYS A 590 27.56 35.16 -5.32
N TRP A 591 28.10 33.94 -5.37
CA TRP A 591 27.35 32.72 -5.05
C TRP A 591 26.80 32.77 -3.62
N SER A 592 25.55 32.32 -3.50
CA SER A 592 24.87 32.09 -2.23
C SER A 592 23.91 30.91 -2.40
N PRO A 593 23.68 30.08 -1.38
CA PRO A 593 22.71 28.97 -1.44
C PRO A 593 21.30 29.42 -1.87
N ASP A 594 20.91 30.67 -1.62
CA ASP A 594 19.62 31.22 -2.07
C ASP A 594 19.53 31.39 -3.60
N GLN A 595 20.66 31.35 -4.31
CA GLN A 595 20.76 31.42 -5.77
C GLN A 595 20.81 30.04 -6.45
N SER A 596 20.62 28.95 -5.70
CA SER A 596 20.63 27.57 -6.18
C SER A 596 19.86 27.36 -7.48
N ARG A 597 18.64 27.91 -7.55
CA ARG A 597 17.76 27.81 -8.73
C ARG A 597 18.26 28.61 -9.95
N MET A 598 19.12 29.61 -9.77
CA MET A 598 19.68 30.40 -10.87
C MET A 598 20.74 29.62 -11.64
N LEU A 599 21.56 28.81 -10.95
CA LEU A 599 22.58 27.96 -11.58
C LEU A 599 21.93 26.83 -12.39
N GLN A 600 20.85 26.22 -11.87
CA GLN A 600 20.05 25.26 -12.63
C GLN A 600 19.39 25.89 -13.87
N ARG A 601 18.79 27.08 -13.74
CA ARG A 601 18.18 27.80 -14.88
C ARG A 601 19.22 28.24 -15.92
N LEU A 602 20.42 28.65 -15.48
CA LEU A 602 21.54 28.92 -16.37
C LEU A 602 21.97 27.66 -17.11
N ALA A 603 21.96 26.49 -16.47
CA ALA A 603 22.33 25.24 -17.13
C ALA A 603 21.37 24.88 -18.28
N ILE A 604 20.07 25.15 -18.11
CA ILE A 604 19.06 24.90 -19.15
C ILE A 604 19.21 25.87 -20.32
N SER A 605 19.52 27.14 -20.04
CA SER A 605 19.60 28.20 -21.07
C SER A 605 20.97 28.30 -21.76
N ASN A 606 22.06 28.03 -21.02
CA ASN A 606 23.44 28.05 -21.49
C ASN A 606 24.31 27.07 -20.67
N PRO A 607 24.26 25.76 -20.99
CA PRO A 607 25.02 24.72 -20.27
C PRO A 607 26.52 25.01 -20.18
N ARG A 608 27.08 25.64 -21.22
CA ARG A 608 28.50 26.00 -21.28
C ARG A 608 28.88 27.04 -20.23
N ALA A 609 28.02 28.02 -19.99
CA ALA A 609 28.27 29.04 -18.96
C ALA A 609 28.27 28.45 -17.55
N VAL A 610 27.50 27.38 -17.30
CA VAL A 610 27.53 26.65 -16.02
C VAL A 610 28.82 25.84 -15.88
N LEU A 611 29.25 25.15 -16.93
CA LEU A 611 30.54 24.44 -16.92
C LEU A 611 31.70 25.39 -16.59
N GLU A 612 31.76 26.54 -17.26
CA GLU A 612 32.78 27.58 -16.99
C GLU A 612 32.69 28.10 -15.54
N THR A 613 31.48 28.19 -14.96
CA THR A 613 31.27 28.60 -13.56
C THR A 613 31.74 27.53 -12.57
N LEU A 614 31.49 26.25 -12.87
CA LEU A 614 31.96 25.13 -12.06
C LEU A 614 33.49 24.97 -12.11
N GLU A 615 34.10 25.18 -13.29
CA GLU A 615 35.55 25.20 -13.46
C GLU A 615 36.21 26.31 -12.63
N GLU A 616 35.65 27.51 -12.65
CA GLU A 616 36.10 28.63 -11.81
C GLU A 616 35.93 28.34 -10.31
N GLY A 617 34.83 27.70 -9.91
CA GLY A 617 34.60 27.25 -8.53
C GLY A 617 35.64 26.23 -8.07
N LEU A 618 36.12 25.39 -9.00
CA LEU A 618 37.18 24.41 -8.75
C LEU A 618 38.53 25.10 -8.56
N GLU A 619 38.86 26.09 -9.41
CA GLU A 619 40.08 26.88 -9.31
C GLU A 619 40.14 27.71 -8.02
N LYS A 620 38.99 28.26 -7.59
CA LYS A 620 38.86 29.02 -6.33
C LYS A 620 38.71 28.15 -5.08
N LYS A 621 38.66 26.82 -5.22
CA LYS A 621 38.46 25.85 -4.12
C LYS A 621 37.21 26.15 -3.29
N LEU A 622 36.08 26.35 -3.95
CA LEU A 622 34.81 26.56 -3.28
C LEU A 622 34.31 25.23 -2.65
N GLU A 623 34.19 25.20 -1.32
CA GLU A 623 33.76 24.02 -0.54
C GLU A 623 32.26 24.06 -0.17
N ASP A 624 31.43 24.57 -1.08
CA ASP A 624 29.97 24.69 -0.90
C ASP A 624 29.25 23.54 -1.63
N GLU A 625 28.66 22.59 -0.91
CA GLU A 625 28.03 21.40 -1.49
C GLU A 625 26.82 21.73 -2.38
N ASP A 626 26.08 22.79 -2.04
CA ASP A 626 24.90 23.23 -2.79
C ASP A 626 25.31 23.77 -4.17
N PHE A 627 26.42 24.51 -4.26
CA PHE A 627 26.98 24.98 -5.54
C PHE A 627 27.25 23.83 -6.51
N TRP A 628 27.90 22.77 -6.03
CA TRP A 628 28.25 21.61 -6.83
C TRP A 628 27.03 20.78 -7.21
N SER A 629 26.16 20.49 -6.24
CA SER A 629 24.93 19.73 -6.44
C SER A 629 24.04 20.39 -7.49
N GLU A 630 23.82 21.70 -7.37
CA GLU A 630 22.91 22.44 -8.24
C GLU A 630 23.46 22.62 -9.66
N GLY A 631 24.75 22.90 -9.80
CA GLY A 631 25.38 23.00 -11.12
C GLY A 631 25.39 21.65 -11.87
N ILE A 632 25.69 20.55 -11.18
CA ILE A 632 25.70 19.20 -11.78
C ILE A 632 24.27 18.75 -12.11
N SER A 633 23.33 18.92 -11.19
CA SER A 633 21.90 18.61 -11.38
C SER A 633 21.30 19.40 -12.54
N GLY A 634 21.63 20.70 -12.64
CA GLY A 634 21.21 21.56 -13.75
C GLY A 634 21.72 21.06 -15.10
N LEU A 635 22.99 20.66 -15.18
CA LEU A 635 23.58 20.11 -16.40
C LEU A 635 22.97 18.76 -16.81
N ALA A 636 22.70 17.88 -15.84
CA ALA A 636 22.01 16.61 -16.10
C ALA A 636 20.62 16.84 -16.72
N ARG A 637 19.85 17.77 -16.17
CA ARG A 637 18.55 18.20 -16.72
C ARG A 637 18.64 18.81 -18.10
N ALA A 638 19.67 19.61 -18.37
CA ALA A 638 19.88 20.21 -19.69
C ALA A 638 20.17 19.13 -20.77
N ILE A 639 20.87 18.06 -20.40
CA ILE A 639 21.15 16.92 -21.27
C ILE A 639 19.87 16.10 -21.55
N GLU A 640 19.05 15.86 -20.52
CA GLU A 640 17.74 15.20 -20.67
C GLU A 640 16.82 15.97 -21.64
N ASN A 641 16.81 17.31 -21.54
CA ASN A 641 16.02 18.16 -22.43
C ASN A 641 16.57 18.23 -23.87
N ALA A 642 17.86 17.98 -24.09
CA ALA A 642 18.47 17.94 -25.41
C ALA A 642 18.24 16.59 -26.15
N GLY A 643 17.74 15.57 -25.44
CA GLY A 643 17.62 14.20 -25.91
C GLY A 643 16.31 13.87 -26.65
N THR A 644 16.01 14.52 -27.78
CA THR A 644 15.24 13.90 -28.88
C THR A 644 15.49 14.61 -30.21
N PRO A 645 16.37 14.13 -31.10
CA PRO A 645 16.38 14.57 -32.49
C PRO A 645 15.22 13.90 -33.26
N PRO A 646 14.56 14.59 -34.20
CA PRO A 646 13.55 13.98 -35.06
C PRO A 646 14.24 12.96 -35.98
N THR A 647 13.73 11.74 -35.98
CA THR A 647 14.19 10.64 -36.85
C THR A 647 14.05 11.07 -38.31
N GLU A 648 15.18 11.22 -39.01
CA GLU A 648 15.20 11.40 -40.46
C GLU A 648 14.53 10.20 -41.12
N ALA A 649 13.54 10.51 -41.98
CA ALA A 649 12.93 9.55 -42.87
C ALA A 649 14.00 9.00 -43.81
N ALA A 650 14.22 7.68 -43.76
CA ALA A 650 14.92 6.97 -44.82
C ALA A 650 14.11 7.11 -46.11
N SER A 651 14.60 7.94 -47.04
CA SER A 651 14.24 7.86 -48.44
C SER A 651 15.01 6.70 -49.06
N ASP A 652 14.28 5.71 -49.58
CA ASP A 652 14.77 4.84 -50.64
C ASP A 652 15.18 5.69 -51.85
N ASP A 653 16.48 5.73 -52.15
CA ASP A 653 17.09 5.57 -53.49
C ASP A 653 18.62 5.63 -53.43
#